data_AF-A0A8T5SS30-F1
#
_entry.id   AF-A0A8T5SS30-F1
#
_cell.length_a   1.000
_cell.length_b   1.000
_cell.length_c   1.000
_cell.angle_alpha   90.00
_cell.angle_beta   90.00
_cell.angle_gamma   90.00
#
_symmetry.space_group_name_H-M   'P 1'
#
loop_
_entity.id
_entity.type
_entity.pdbx_description
1 polymer ?
#
loop_
_entity_poly.entity_id
_entity_poly.type
_entity_poly.pdbx_seq_one_letter_code
_entity_poly.pdbx_strand_id
1 'polypeptide(L)'
;MNQVTQVGIDSIMIRLMGVLTQGGVPIKFKSSMEAEGELILGPLIEATKALSNIMGSGEVRRLAFKDNTLIVTETSKGFTVVALVTKAEDYMDSLLRVIAEKIDESEIQLADGSVNDAQTIIIERILVPYVRDHIETSFPDALSNVWDPIHEVLRNDNRFAKVIQEVDDLLARPEPQKRWTQFKKGSEGSLNDALTHAMRGEFDRACAIAMGNEGVLAGIFSIKMGALAHSMTKAIPPTLAELRAIGSKLPEDHPFTDFAKILVGSVAGEVIPADYARVYRESMNHFEFIEDDEHLILGFLFLDARVANYSEFARELVSFYKGKSEVVCSFIEAIQERNNIFDKLYSITSYDGFKDEIGLYKTQLSSILGSITWVTNEELMWELQKEGKGIEIGITASLKLQNYIAVLTALTESPVLSIGERKSFLEEVLMLYRDYFRGLMMTDIPLFAYTLDSIFQSVSVAHAEYYFLATGDQRHHHIQQTIEFLGDIYENMVDEWPKARVRFSLFVVTNSISPVLSRAGELPEAEIRLLYAAMQLLDINTIDATQITRPTTYATYLCNTNTSLIALASRLLKGEIRAKVLREGVDIALDVQEWFLSYGEIIRDDAMSASYHASLIAETLDEAELKKTVDRVIDLNRIIVQDPNKFDYELAMMSVPLMDLLSNAWKRLADEKYLKISKDTFDSAMAAWKKYGFYEKAENFKKSFSQTLES
;
A
#
# COMPACT_ATOMS: atom_id res chain seq x y z
N MET A 1 -23.55 -8.44 20.66
CA MET A 1 -22.27 -9.15 20.52
C MET A 1 -22.14 -9.93 19.20
N ASN A 2 -22.96 -9.66 18.17
CA ASN A 2 -22.79 -10.21 16.81
C ASN A 2 -23.20 -9.12 15.80
N GLN A 3 -22.30 -8.22 15.43
CA GLN A 3 -22.49 -7.25 14.32
C GLN A 3 -21.18 -6.56 13.88
N VAL A 4 -20.02 -7.17 14.13
CA VAL A 4 -18.70 -6.62 13.76
C VAL A 4 -18.27 -7.04 12.34
N THR A 5 -18.97 -7.98 11.70
CA THR A 5 -18.54 -8.63 10.45
C THR A 5 -18.94 -7.91 9.16
N GLN A 6 -19.78 -6.88 9.18
CA GLN A 6 -20.39 -6.38 7.94
C GLN A 6 -19.52 -5.38 7.13
N VAL A 7 -18.42 -4.87 7.68
CA VAL A 7 -17.53 -3.92 6.97
C VAL A 7 -16.33 -4.63 6.32
N GLY A 8 -16.12 -5.93 6.60
CA GLY A 8 -15.01 -6.72 6.05
C GLY A 8 -15.37 -7.72 4.93
N ILE A 9 -16.67 -7.91 4.65
CA ILE A 9 -17.13 -8.90 3.65
C ILE A 9 -17.03 -8.35 2.22
N ASP A 10 -17.11 -7.03 2.04
CA ASP A 10 -17.09 -6.41 0.71
C ASP A 10 -15.69 -6.34 0.06
N SER A 11 -14.61 -6.64 0.79
CA SER A 11 -13.24 -6.62 0.25
C SER A 11 -12.74 -7.97 -0.26
N ILE A 12 -13.47 -9.07 -0.02
CA ILE A 12 -12.98 -10.41 -0.36
C ILE A 12 -13.21 -10.68 -1.86
N MET A 13 -12.09 -10.81 -2.58
CA MET A 13 -12.07 -10.99 -4.03
C MET A 13 -12.38 -12.42 -4.46
N ILE A 14 -11.90 -13.43 -3.72
CA ILE A 14 -12.18 -14.84 -3.95
C ILE A 14 -13.25 -15.29 -2.95
N ARG A 15 -14.47 -15.48 -3.45
CA ARG A 15 -15.60 -15.92 -2.62
C ARG A 15 -15.62 -17.43 -2.44
N LEU A 16 -15.16 -18.15 -3.46
CA LEU A 16 -15.12 -19.60 -3.46
C LEU A 16 -14.05 -20.09 -4.44
N MET A 17 -13.33 -21.14 -4.07
CA MET A 17 -12.43 -21.87 -4.95
C MET A 17 -12.55 -23.37 -4.67
N GLY A 18 -12.49 -24.19 -5.70
CA GLY A 18 -12.46 -25.64 -5.49
C GLY A 18 -12.22 -26.45 -6.74
N VAL A 19 -12.24 -27.77 -6.54
CA VAL A 19 -12.01 -28.77 -7.58
C VAL A 19 -13.16 -29.76 -7.61
N LEU A 20 -13.65 -29.98 -8.82
CA LEU A 20 -14.71 -30.92 -9.15
C LEU A 20 -14.12 -32.10 -9.95
N THR A 21 -14.70 -33.29 -9.80
CA THR A 21 -14.49 -34.43 -10.70
C THR A 21 -15.54 -34.42 -11.82
N GLN A 22 -15.40 -35.36 -12.76
CA GLN A 22 -16.33 -35.54 -13.87
C GLN A 22 -17.80 -35.62 -13.39
N GLY A 23 -18.70 -34.92 -14.07
CA GLY A 23 -20.12 -34.84 -13.68
C GLY A 23 -20.41 -33.81 -12.59
N GLY A 24 -19.43 -32.95 -12.27
CA GLY A 24 -19.62 -31.79 -11.38
C GLY A 24 -19.64 -32.15 -9.89
N VAL A 25 -19.13 -33.32 -9.49
CA VAL A 25 -19.10 -33.74 -8.08
C VAL A 25 -17.93 -33.06 -7.37
N PRO A 26 -18.14 -32.37 -6.23
CA PRO A 26 -17.08 -31.70 -5.50
C PRO A 26 -16.11 -32.66 -4.82
N ILE A 27 -14.81 -32.43 -5.03
CA ILE A 27 -13.74 -33.07 -4.26
C ILE A 27 -13.43 -32.24 -3.03
N LYS A 28 -13.21 -30.94 -3.22
CA LYS A 28 -12.92 -29.98 -2.16
C LYS A 28 -13.31 -28.57 -2.61
N PHE A 29 -13.97 -27.84 -1.72
CA PHE A 29 -14.18 -26.42 -1.82
C PHE A 29 -13.59 -25.71 -0.60
N LYS A 30 -13.18 -24.48 -0.82
CA LYS A 30 -12.97 -23.48 0.22
C LYS A 30 -13.78 -22.26 -0.14
N SER A 31 -14.55 -21.77 0.82
CA SER A 31 -15.33 -20.54 0.68
C SER A 31 -15.05 -19.63 1.86
N SER A 32 -14.92 -18.35 1.55
CA SER A 32 -14.86 -17.26 2.52
C SER A 32 -16.25 -16.80 2.96
N MET A 33 -17.32 -17.39 2.39
CA MET A 33 -18.72 -17.13 2.74
C MET A 33 -19.35 -18.40 3.34
N GLU A 34 -20.31 -18.24 4.26
CA GLU A 34 -21.22 -19.32 4.65
C GLU A 34 -22.13 -19.65 3.45
N ALA A 35 -21.67 -20.51 2.54
CA ALA A 35 -22.39 -20.81 1.31
C ALA A 35 -23.13 -22.15 1.41
N GLU A 36 -24.43 -22.12 1.69
CA GLU A 36 -25.34 -23.26 1.42
C GLU A 36 -25.40 -23.63 -0.10
N GLY A 37 -24.82 -22.78 -0.97
CA GLY A 37 -24.83 -22.87 -2.42
C GLY A 37 -23.71 -23.70 -3.08
N GLU A 38 -22.78 -24.28 -2.32
CA GLU A 38 -21.68 -25.13 -2.87
C GLU A 38 -22.21 -26.28 -3.75
N LEU A 39 -23.41 -26.80 -3.42
CA LEU A 39 -24.08 -27.88 -4.13
C LEU A 39 -24.65 -27.47 -5.52
N ILE A 40 -24.81 -26.17 -5.80
CA ILE A 40 -25.43 -25.68 -7.05
C ILE A 40 -24.38 -25.41 -8.14
N LEU A 41 -23.13 -25.12 -7.76
CA LEU A 41 -22.07 -24.77 -8.70
C LEU A 41 -21.73 -25.92 -9.66
N GLY A 42 -21.56 -27.13 -9.14
CA GLY A 42 -21.29 -28.32 -9.96
C GLY A 42 -22.33 -28.55 -11.06
N PRO A 43 -23.63 -28.66 -10.71
CA PRO A 43 -24.71 -28.76 -11.69
C PRO A 43 -24.76 -27.59 -12.69
N LEU A 44 -24.48 -26.36 -12.25
CA LEU A 44 -24.50 -25.18 -13.12
C LEU A 44 -23.34 -25.19 -14.13
N ILE A 45 -22.15 -25.60 -13.72
CA ILE A 45 -20.99 -25.76 -14.61
C ILE A 45 -21.26 -26.85 -15.64
N GLU A 46 -21.76 -28.01 -15.21
CA GLU A 46 -22.07 -29.12 -16.13
C GLU A 46 -23.20 -28.77 -17.10
N ALA A 47 -24.25 -28.06 -16.65
CA ALA A 47 -25.28 -27.55 -17.53
C ALA A 47 -24.71 -26.58 -18.57
N THR A 48 -23.79 -25.70 -18.17
CA THR A 48 -23.15 -24.75 -19.09
C THR A 48 -22.23 -25.48 -20.08
N LYS A 49 -21.47 -26.48 -19.64
CA LYS A 49 -20.65 -27.32 -20.53
C LYS A 49 -21.50 -28.07 -21.55
N ALA A 50 -22.63 -28.63 -21.12
CA ALA A 50 -23.58 -29.27 -22.03
C ALA A 50 -24.10 -28.29 -23.10
N LEU A 51 -24.42 -27.05 -22.71
CA LEU A 51 -24.80 -25.99 -23.65
C LEU A 51 -23.65 -25.58 -24.58
N SER A 52 -22.42 -25.42 -24.05
CA SER A 52 -21.22 -25.10 -24.83
C SER A 52 -20.89 -26.18 -25.86
N ASN A 53 -21.05 -27.46 -25.49
CA ASN A 53 -20.91 -28.59 -26.40
C ASN A 53 -21.92 -28.53 -27.56
N ILE A 54 -23.18 -28.17 -27.27
CA ILE A 54 -24.21 -27.98 -28.30
C ILE A 54 -23.87 -26.79 -29.22
N MET A 55 -23.26 -25.73 -28.68
CA MET A 55 -22.85 -24.54 -29.42
C MET A 55 -21.52 -24.68 -30.18
N GLY A 56 -20.81 -25.81 -30.02
CA GLY A 56 -19.64 -26.19 -30.81
C GLY A 56 -18.27 -25.86 -30.22
N SER A 57 -18.19 -25.21 -29.05
CA SER A 57 -16.92 -24.94 -28.36
C SER A 57 -16.56 -26.01 -27.34
N GLY A 58 -17.55 -26.60 -26.66
CA GLY A 58 -17.36 -27.61 -25.60
C GLY A 58 -16.66 -27.15 -24.32
N GLU A 59 -15.99 -26.00 -24.33
CA GLU A 59 -15.33 -25.40 -23.17
C GLU A 59 -16.19 -24.29 -22.53
N VAL A 60 -16.14 -24.20 -21.21
CA VAL A 60 -16.64 -23.04 -20.44
C VAL A 60 -15.45 -22.48 -19.70
N ARG A 61 -15.08 -21.23 -19.97
CA ARG A 61 -13.96 -20.57 -19.30
C ARG A 61 -14.41 -19.53 -18.27
N ARG A 62 -15.45 -18.75 -18.58
CA ARG A 62 -15.96 -17.68 -17.71
C ARG A 62 -17.47 -17.57 -17.78
N LEU A 63 -18.11 -17.28 -16.64
CA LEU A 63 -19.54 -17.01 -16.50
C LEU A 63 -19.74 -15.79 -15.60
N ALA A 64 -20.28 -14.71 -16.16
CA ALA A 64 -20.54 -13.48 -15.42
C ALA A 64 -21.90 -13.50 -14.70
N PHE A 65 -21.92 -13.08 -13.44
CA PHE A 65 -23.04 -13.03 -12.50
C PHE A 65 -23.10 -11.67 -11.79
N LYS A 66 -23.71 -10.67 -12.41
CA LYS A 66 -23.72 -9.29 -11.89
C LYS A 66 -22.30 -8.82 -11.55
N ASP A 67 -21.98 -8.74 -10.26
CA ASP A 67 -20.70 -8.26 -9.71
C ASP A 67 -19.70 -9.41 -9.44
N ASN A 68 -20.00 -10.64 -9.89
CA ASN A 68 -19.14 -11.81 -9.71
C ASN A 68 -18.91 -12.51 -11.04
N THR A 69 -17.77 -13.17 -11.19
CA THR A 69 -17.44 -14.01 -12.35
C THR A 69 -16.98 -15.37 -11.84
N LEU A 70 -17.60 -16.44 -12.35
CA LEU A 70 -17.14 -17.81 -12.17
C LEU A 70 -16.15 -18.14 -13.27
N ILE A 71 -14.92 -18.46 -12.89
CA ILE A 71 -13.84 -18.85 -13.79
C ILE A 71 -13.63 -20.36 -13.65
N VAL A 72 -13.43 -21.02 -14.79
CA VAL A 72 -13.37 -22.48 -14.89
C VAL A 72 -12.18 -22.88 -15.75
N THR A 73 -11.35 -23.78 -15.22
CA THR A 73 -10.19 -24.36 -15.90
C THR A 73 -10.24 -25.88 -15.80
N GLU A 74 -10.12 -26.56 -16.94
CA GLU A 74 -10.06 -28.03 -16.99
C GLU A 74 -8.63 -28.54 -16.90
N THR A 75 -8.45 -29.69 -16.27
CA THR A 75 -7.17 -30.41 -16.26
C THR A 75 -7.16 -31.53 -17.30
N SER A 76 -5.98 -31.92 -17.78
CA SER A 76 -5.83 -33.05 -18.72
C SER A 76 -6.25 -34.39 -18.12
N LYS A 77 -6.25 -34.50 -16.79
CA LYS A 77 -6.80 -35.65 -16.05
C LYS A 77 -8.32 -35.64 -15.87
N GLY A 78 -9.03 -34.64 -16.39
CA GLY A 78 -10.50 -34.58 -16.39
C GLY A 78 -11.11 -33.99 -15.11
N PHE A 79 -10.32 -33.31 -14.27
CA PHE A 79 -10.82 -32.52 -13.17
C PHE A 79 -11.15 -31.10 -13.63
N THR A 80 -12.05 -30.43 -12.91
CA THR A 80 -12.41 -29.04 -13.17
C THR A 80 -12.06 -28.18 -11.96
N VAL A 81 -11.19 -27.20 -12.14
CA VAL A 81 -10.82 -26.21 -11.13
C VAL A 81 -11.67 -24.95 -11.34
N VAL A 82 -12.25 -24.43 -10.26
CA VAL A 82 -13.19 -23.31 -10.34
C VAL A 82 -12.93 -22.27 -9.27
N ALA A 83 -13.20 -21.01 -9.60
CA ALA A 83 -13.24 -19.92 -8.63
C ALA A 83 -14.36 -18.92 -8.94
N LEU A 84 -15.06 -18.47 -7.89
CA LEU A 84 -16.03 -17.38 -7.96
C LEU A 84 -15.36 -16.12 -7.41
N VAL A 85 -15.18 -15.11 -8.28
CA VAL A 85 -14.40 -13.92 -7.97
C VAL A 85 -15.18 -12.64 -8.25
N THR A 86 -14.91 -11.56 -7.53
CA THR A 86 -15.57 -10.25 -7.75
C THR A 86 -14.77 -9.31 -8.66
N LYS A 87 -13.44 -9.48 -8.71
CA LYS A 87 -12.52 -8.66 -9.50
C LYS A 87 -11.23 -9.43 -9.82
N ALA A 88 -10.30 -8.83 -10.59
CA ALA A 88 -9.02 -9.41 -11.00
C ALA A 88 -9.09 -10.75 -11.77
N GLU A 89 -10.09 -10.90 -12.66
CA GLU A 89 -10.39 -12.18 -13.34
C GLU A 89 -9.19 -12.83 -14.03
N ASP A 90 -8.33 -12.05 -14.70
CA ASP A 90 -7.24 -12.61 -15.49
C ASP A 90 -6.12 -13.20 -14.61
N TYR A 91 -5.89 -12.62 -13.43
CA TYR A 91 -4.97 -13.20 -12.45
C TYR A 91 -5.54 -14.48 -11.84
N MET A 92 -6.84 -14.49 -11.59
CA MET A 92 -7.54 -15.66 -11.05
C MET A 92 -7.55 -16.82 -12.07
N ASP A 93 -7.75 -16.52 -13.36
CA ASP A 93 -7.57 -17.50 -14.45
C ASP A 93 -6.17 -18.12 -14.42
N SER A 94 -5.14 -17.29 -14.21
CA SER A 94 -3.74 -17.72 -14.14
C SER A 94 -3.48 -18.62 -12.92
N LEU A 95 -4.04 -18.27 -11.76
CA LEU A 95 -4.02 -19.11 -10.56
C LEU A 95 -4.70 -20.47 -10.79
N LEU A 96 -5.88 -20.51 -11.40
CA LEU A 96 -6.56 -21.78 -11.69
C LEU A 96 -5.77 -22.65 -12.67
N ARG A 97 -5.03 -22.05 -13.62
CA ARG A 97 -4.11 -22.80 -14.49
C ARG A 97 -2.93 -23.40 -13.74
N VAL A 98 -2.31 -22.65 -12.82
CA VAL A 98 -1.24 -23.17 -11.96
C VAL A 98 -1.75 -24.35 -11.13
N ILE A 99 -2.94 -24.25 -10.55
CA ILE A 99 -3.58 -25.34 -9.80
C ILE A 99 -3.86 -26.54 -10.71
N ALA A 100 -4.45 -26.31 -11.90
CA ALA A 100 -4.77 -27.36 -12.86
C ALA A 100 -3.54 -28.16 -13.29
N GLU A 101 -2.43 -27.48 -13.57
CA GLU A 101 -1.16 -28.12 -13.93
C GLU A 101 -0.60 -28.93 -12.76
N LYS A 102 -0.67 -28.44 -11.51
CA LYS A 102 -0.24 -29.22 -10.34
C LYS A 102 -1.08 -30.48 -10.14
N ILE A 103 -2.37 -30.44 -10.46
CA ILE A 103 -3.23 -31.64 -10.44
C ILE A 103 -2.75 -32.64 -11.50
N ASP A 104 -2.46 -32.15 -12.71
CA ASP A 104 -1.99 -32.98 -13.81
C ASP A 104 -0.60 -33.59 -13.54
N GLU A 105 0.30 -32.86 -12.87
CA GLU A 105 1.63 -33.34 -12.50
C GLU A 105 1.63 -34.28 -11.27
N SER A 106 0.56 -34.25 -10.48
CA SER A 106 0.48 -35.06 -9.25
C SER A 106 0.28 -36.56 -9.50
N GLU A 107 0.30 -37.34 -8.44
CA GLU A 107 -0.02 -38.77 -8.42
C GLU A 107 -1.53 -39.08 -8.50
N ILE A 108 -2.41 -38.06 -8.63
CA ILE A 108 -3.86 -38.28 -8.72
C ILE A 108 -4.22 -39.05 -10.00
N GLN A 109 -5.15 -40.01 -9.88
CA GLN A 109 -5.68 -40.79 -11.00
C GLN A 109 -6.62 -39.94 -11.87
N LEU A 110 -6.91 -40.42 -13.09
CA LEU A 110 -7.89 -39.79 -13.98
C LEU A 110 -9.26 -39.69 -13.29
N ALA A 111 -9.95 -38.58 -13.54
CA ALA A 111 -11.31 -38.37 -13.03
C ALA A 111 -12.27 -39.43 -13.62
N ASP A 112 -13.00 -40.11 -12.74
CA ASP A 112 -14.01 -41.11 -13.08
C ASP A 112 -15.40 -40.76 -12.52
N GLY A 113 -15.55 -39.55 -11.97
CA GLY A 113 -16.76 -39.08 -11.30
C GLY A 113 -16.94 -39.56 -9.86
N SER A 114 -16.04 -40.41 -9.35
CA SER A 114 -15.98 -40.76 -7.93
C SER A 114 -15.06 -39.83 -7.16
N VAL A 115 -15.30 -39.71 -5.85
CA VAL A 115 -14.45 -38.96 -4.91
C VAL A 115 -14.01 -39.93 -3.82
N ASN A 116 -12.69 -40.04 -3.61
CA ASN A 116 -12.10 -40.86 -2.56
C ASN A 116 -11.13 -40.03 -1.69
N ASP A 117 -10.80 -40.55 -0.50
CA ASP A 117 -9.96 -39.85 0.48
C ASP A 117 -8.58 -39.48 -0.09
N ALA A 118 -8.00 -40.32 -0.93
CA ALA A 118 -6.70 -40.04 -1.55
C ALA A 118 -6.77 -38.84 -2.50
N GLN A 119 -7.82 -38.75 -3.33
CA GLN A 119 -8.07 -37.57 -4.16
C GLN A 119 -8.26 -36.32 -3.31
N THR A 120 -9.06 -36.39 -2.24
CA THR A 120 -9.27 -35.26 -1.33
C THR A 120 -7.97 -34.78 -0.70
N ILE A 121 -7.11 -35.68 -0.23
CA ILE A 121 -5.81 -35.34 0.38
C ILE A 121 -4.86 -34.68 -0.65
N ILE A 122 -4.78 -35.22 -1.87
CA ILE A 122 -3.91 -34.66 -2.92
C ILE A 122 -4.39 -33.27 -3.34
N ILE A 123 -5.69 -33.10 -3.58
CA ILE A 123 -6.28 -31.81 -3.94
C ILE A 123 -6.11 -30.80 -2.81
N GLU A 124 -6.33 -31.20 -1.56
CA GLU A 124 -6.13 -30.31 -0.41
C GLU A 124 -4.67 -29.84 -0.31
N ARG A 125 -3.70 -30.75 -0.48
CA ARG A 125 -2.28 -30.40 -0.51
C ARG A 125 -1.93 -29.39 -1.62
N ILE A 126 -2.62 -29.45 -2.77
CA ILE A 126 -2.43 -28.51 -3.89
C ILE A 126 -3.12 -27.17 -3.63
N LEU A 127 -4.30 -27.16 -3.03
CA LEU A 127 -5.09 -25.92 -2.80
C LEU A 127 -4.60 -25.11 -1.59
N VAL A 128 -4.12 -25.76 -0.53
CA VAL A 128 -3.74 -25.08 0.73
C VAL A 128 -2.81 -23.88 0.53
N PRO A 129 -1.75 -23.95 -0.31
CA PRO A 129 -0.86 -22.80 -0.54
C PRO A 129 -1.55 -21.58 -1.15
N TYR A 130 -2.67 -21.75 -1.87
CA TYR A 130 -3.33 -20.67 -2.63
C TYR A 130 -4.63 -20.18 -2.00
N VAL A 131 -5.06 -20.82 -0.91
CA VAL A 131 -6.28 -20.48 -0.20
C VAL A 131 -6.00 -20.57 1.30
N ARG A 132 -5.32 -19.55 1.81
CA ARG A 132 -4.92 -19.42 3.21
C ARG A 132 -5.92 -18.59 4.00
N ASP A 133 -6.27 -19.08 5.18
CA ASP A 133 -7.20 -18.39 6.09
C ASP A 133 -6.45 -17.48 7.09
N HIS A 134 -5.16 -17.73 7.30
CA HIS A 134 -4.28 -16.97 8.19
C HIS A 134 -2.83 -16.98 7.69
N ILE A 135 -2.01 -16.08 8.23
CA ILE A 135 -0.56 -16.07 8.07
C ILE A 135 0.05 -16.87 9.23
N GLU A 136 0.99 -17.78 8.93
CA GLU A 136 1.55 -18.71 9.93
C GLU A 136 2.40 -17.98 10.98
N THR A 137 3.19 -16.98 10.57
CA THR A 137 4.10 -16.25 11.45
C THR A 137 3.42 -15.04 12.09
N SER A 138 3.53 -14.93 13.42
CA SER A 138 3.07 -13.75 14.16
C SER A 138 4.01 -12.56 13.94
N PHE A 139 3.50 -11.33 14.07
CA PHE A 139 4.29 -10.13 13.89
C PHE A 139 5.43 -10.04 14.93
N PRO A 140 5.22 -10.33 16.23
CA PRO A 140 6.30 -10.38 17.21
C PRO A 140 7.39 -11.41 16.86
N ASP A 141 7.01 -12.61 16.40
CA ASP A 141 7.97 -13.64 16.04
C ASP A 141 8.83 -13.20 14.85
N ALA A 142 8.20 -12.63 13.82
CA ALA A 142 8.90 -12.06 12.67
C ALA A 142 9.93 -11.01 13.08
N LEU A 143 9.58 -10.10 14.00
CA LEU A 143 10.52 -9.10 14.50
C LEU A 143 11.67 -9.74 15.30
N SER A 144 11.38 -10.68 16.21
CA SER A 144 12.43 -11.31 17.02
C SER A 144 13.44 -12.08 16.16
N ASN A 145 12.99 -12.71 15.08
CA ASN A 145 13.83 -13.51 14.22
C ASN A 145 14.62 -12.67 13.20
N VAL A 146 14.06 -11.53 12.77
CA VAL A 146 14.65 -10.70 11.70
C VAL A 146 15.27 -9.40 12.22
N TRP A 147 14.55 -8.64 13.04
CA TRP A 147 14.98 -7.32 13.52
C TRP A 147 16.08 -7.39 14.58
N ASP A 148 15.95 -8.24 15.59
CA ASP A 148 16.89 -8.26 16.72
C ASP A 148 18.36 -8.46 16.27
N PRO A 149 18.68 -9.40 15.35
CA PRO A 149 20.04 -9.54 14.83
C PRO A 149 20.53 -8.31 14.05
N ILE A 150 19.65 -7.64 13.29
CA ILE A 150 19.98 -6.40 12.57
C ILE A 150 20.33 -5.30 13.57
N HIS A 151 19.48 -5.13 14.58
CA HIS A 151 19.62 -4.10 15.60
C HIS A 151 20.90 -4.29 16.44
N GLU A 152 21.28 -5.53 16.75
CA GLU A 152 22.55 -5.84 17.42
C GLU A 152 23.75 -5.36 16.60
N VAL A 153 23.76 -5.60 15.29
CA VAL A 153 24.83 -5.13 14.40
C VAL A 153 24.85 -3.60 14.32
N LEU A 154 23.68 -2.95 14.19
CA LEU A 154 23.58 -1.49 14.14
C LEU A 154 24.13 -0.83 15.43
N ARG A 155 23.89 -1.43 16.60
CA ARG A 155 24.41 -0.95 17.88
C ARG A 155 25.91 -1.10 18.03
N ASN A 156 26.47 -2.18 17.49
CA ASN A 156 27.89 -2.53 17.66
C ASN A 156 28.80 -1.89 16.59
N ASP A 157 28.25 -1.40 15.48
CA ASP A 157 28.99 -0.65 14.46
C ASP A 157 29.06 0.84 14.83
N ASN A 158 30.27 1.39 15.00
CA ASN A 158 30.47 2.79 15.42
C ASN A 158 29.77 3.82 14.50
N ARG A 159 29.67 3.54 13.19
CA ARG A 159 29.01 4.45 12.26
C ARG A 159 27.51 4.46 12.51
N PHE A 160 26.90 3.27 12.57
CA PHE A 160 25.45 3.14 12.73
C PHE A 160 24.97 3.42 14.15
N ALA A 161 25.79 3.15 15.16
CA ALA A 161 25.52 3.50 16.55
C ALA A 161 25.27 5.01 16.72
N LYS A 162 25.99 5.85 15.97
CA LYS A 162 25.75 7.29 15.95
C LYS A 162 24.42 7.63 15.28
N VAL A 163 24.09 6.97 14.18
CA VAL A 163 22.85 7.17 13.43
C VAL A 163 21.63 6.81 14.27
N ILE A 164 21.64 5.67 14.99
CA ILE A 164 20.54 5.29 15.88
C ILE A 164 20.42 6.25 17.08
N GLN A 165 21.54 6.73 17.63
CA GLN A 165 21.52 7.71 18.72
C GLN A 165 20.91 9.04 18.27
N GLU A 166 21.19 9.50 17.06
CA GLU A 166 20.56 10.71 16.49
C GLU A 166 19.03 10.58 16.42
N VAL A 167 18.54 9.37 16.09
CA VAL A 167 17.10 9.08 16.08
C VAL A 167 16.56 9.00 17.50
N ASP A 168 17.21 8.28 18.42
CA ASP A 168 16.78 8.22 19.83
C ASP A 168 16.70 9.61 20.46
N ASP A 169 17.69 10.47 20.20
CA ASP A 169 17.73 11.86 20.65
C ASP A 169 16.59 12.67 20.03
N LEU A 170 16.24 12.43 18.77
CA LEU A 170 15.05 13.01 18.13
C LEU A 170 13.79 12.57 18.86
N LEU A 171 13.59 11.26 19.03
CA LEU A 171 12.40 10.68 19.65
C LEU A 171 12.19 11.15 21.10
N ALA A 172 13.27 11.47 21.81
CA ALA A 172 13.25 12.00 23.16
C ALA A 172 12.99 13.53 23.24
N ARG A 173 12.96 14.27 22.12
CA ARG A 173 12.75 15.72 22.15
C ARG A 173 11.36 16.06 22.70
N PRO A 174 11.27 16.96 23.70
CA PRO A 174 9.98 17.38 24.26
C PRO A 174 9.20 18.28 23.30
N GLU A 175 7.88 18.34 23.48
CA GLU A 175 7.01 19.26 22.75
C GLU A 175 7.45 20.73 22.96
N PRO A 176 7.41 21.58 21.91
CA PRO A 176 7.95 22.94 21.97
C PRO A 176 6.93 23.91 22.58
N GLN A 177 6.63 23.75 23.88
CA GLN A 177 5.62 24.54 24.61
C GLN A 177 5.85 26.06 24.51
N LYS A 178 7.11 26.51 24.47
CA LYS A 178 7.45 27.94 24.35
C LYS A 178 6.95 28.55 23.04
N ARG A 179 7.08 27.83 21.92
CA ARG A 179 6.68 28.30 20.59
C ARG A 179 5.18 28.52 20.53
N TRP A 180 4.40 27.53 20.99
CA TRP A 180 2.94 27.65 21.10
C TRP A 180 2.52 28.79 22.03
N THR A 181 3.12 28.89 23.21
CA THR A 181 2.76 29.95 24.19
C THR A 181 2.98 31.36 23.62
N GLN A 182 4.05 31.56 22.84
CA GLN A 182 4.31 32.84 22.17
C GLN A 182 3.30 33.10 21.06
N PHE A 183 3.01 32.09 20.23
CA PHE A 183 2.04 32.19 19.14
C PHE A 183 0.62 32.51 19.64
N LYS A 184 0.17 31.80 20.69
CA LYS A 184 -1.14 31.99 21.33
C LYS A 184 -1.32 33.41 21.89
N LYS A 185 -0.28 34.00 22.48
CA LYS A 185 -0.32 35.39 23.00
C LYS A 185 -0.58 36.44 21.91
N GLY A 186 -0.17 36.17 20.68
CA GLY A 186 -0.42 37.06 19.54
C GLY A 186 -1.75 36.80 18.84
N SER A 187 -2.59 35.89 19.37
CA SER A 187 -3.82 35.40 18.75
C SER A 187 -5.03 35.81 19.58
N GLU A 188 -5.72 36.87 19.15
CA GLU A 188 -6.95 37.36 19.78
C GLU A 188 -8.04 37.48 18.70
N GLY A 189 -9.30 37.24 19.10
CA GLY A 189 -10.44 37.29 18.19
C GLY A 189 -11.69 36.64 18.78
N SER A 190 -12.80 36.77 18.07
CA SER A 190 -14.06 36.09 18.34
C SER A 190 -14.04 34.64 17.83
N LEU A 191 -15.02 33.83 18.26
CA LEU A 191 -15.21 32.49 17.72
C LEU A 191 -15.48 32.49 16.20
N ASN A 192 -16.11 33.55 15.67
CA ASN A 192 -16.32 33.70 14.22
C ASN A 192 -15.01 34.02 13.47
N ASP A 193 -14.08 34.77 14.09
CA ASP A 193 -12.74 34.96 13.53
C ASP A 193 -12.00 33.62 13.48
N ALA A 194 -12.11 32.81 14.54
CA ALA A 194 -11.55 31.45 14.55
C ALA A 194 -12.14 30.57 13.42
N LEU A 195 -13.46 30.62 13.21
CA LEU A 195 -14.12 29.91 12.10
C LEU A 195 -13.59 30.37 10.74
N THR A 196 -13.42 31.68 10.56
CA THR A 196 -12.87 32.25 9.31
C THR A 196 -11.44 31.76 9.04
N HIS A 197 -10.58 31.73 10.06
CA HIS A 197 -9.22 31.18 9.95
C HIS A 197 -9.24 29.68 9.62
N ALA A 198 -10.12 28.90 10.27
CA ALA A 198 -10.26 27.47 10.00
C ALA A 198 -10.71 27.20 8.55
N MET A 199 -11.65 27.99 8.02
CA MET A 199 -12.10 27.87 6.63
C MET A 199 -10.98 28.12 5.60
N ARG A 200 -9.91 28.84 5.99
CA ARG A 200 -8.72 29.10 5.17
C ARG A 200 -7.58 28.09 5.40
N GLY A 201 -7.76 27.13 6.31
CA GLY A 201 -6.74 26.14 6.67
C GLY A 201 -5.75 26.59 7.75
N GLU A 202 -5.96 27.75 8.39
CA GLU A 202 -5.12 28.27 9.47
C GLU A 202 -5.54 27.68 10.84
N PHE A 203 -5.43 26.36 10.98
CA PHE A 203 -6.00 25.65 12.14
C PHE A 203 -5.30 25.94 13.47
N ASP A 204 -4.01 26.24 13.48
CA ASP A 204 -3.29 26.65 14.69
C ASP A 204 -3.79 28.01 15.21
N ARG A 205 -3.98 28.98 14.32
CA ARG A 205 -4.54 30.30 14.62
C ARG A 205 -5.99 30.19 15.09
N ALA A 206 -6.81 29.41 14.38
CA ALA A 206 -8.18 29.12 14.77
C ALA A 206 -8.25 28.48 16.16
N CYS A 207 -7.38 27.52 16.44
CA CYS A 207 -7.25 26.89 17.76
C CYS A 207 -6.92 27.93 18.84
N ALA A 208 -5.90 28.77 18.60
CA ALA A 208 -5.45 29.76 19.57
C ALA A 208 -6.55 30.77 19.94
N ILE A 209 -7.30 31.25 18.93
CA ILE A 209 -8.43 32.17 19.13
C ILE A 209 -9.58 31.46 19.87
N ALA A 210 -9.96 30.26 19.42
CA ALA A 210 -11.05 29.49 20.04
C ALA A 210 -10.77 29.17 21.52
N MET A 211 -9.51 28.86 21.89
CA MET A 211 -9.11 28.65 23.29
C MET A 211 -9.29 29.89 24.18
N GLY A 212 -9.32 31.09 23.61
CA GLY A 212 -9.54 32.34 24.34
C GLY A 212 -11.02 32.66 24.55
N ASN A 213 -11.93 31.89 23.96
CA ASN A 213 -13.38 32.10 24.04
C ASN A 213 -14.01 31.12 25.04
N GLU A 214 -15.04 31.57 25.76
CA GLU A 214 -15.79 30.74 26.70
C GLU A 214 -16.90 29.93 25.98
N GLY A 215 -17.30 28.80 26.57
CA GLY A 215 -18.41 27.98 26.09
C GLY A 215 -17.99 26.60 25.57
N VAL A 216 -18.98 25.69 25.55
CA VAL A 216 -18.78 24.28 25.16
C VAL A 216 -18.34 24.17 23.71
N LEU A 217 -19.00 24.90 22.81
CA LEU A 217 -18.71 24.95 21.38
C LEU A 217 -17.26 25.40 21.10
N ALA A 218 -16.81 26.48 21.77
CA ALA A 218 -15.44 26.98 21.64
C ALA A 218 -14.41 25.95 22.12
N GLY A 219 -14.70 25.26 23.24
CA GLY A 219 -13.85 24.19 23.74
C GLY A 219 -13.71 23.02 22.76
N ILE A 220 -14.83 22.51 22.24
CA ILE A 220 -14.86 21.42 21.24
C ILE A 220 -14.12 21.84 19.96
N PHE A 221 -14.40 23.04 19.46
CA PHE A 221 -13.76 23.56 18.26
C PHE A 221 -12.25 23.71 18.44
N SER A 222 -11.81 24.27 19.58
CA SER A 222 -10.39 24.41 19.89
C SER A 222 -9.65 23.07 19.92
N ILE A 223 -10.30 22.02 20.45
CA ILE A 223 -9.74 20.66 20.44
C ILE A 223 -9.58 20.15 19.02
N LYS A 224 -10.60 20.30 18.17
CA LYS A 224 -10.53 19.84 16.79
C LYS A 224 -9.49 20.60 15.97
N MET A 225 -9.45 21.92 16.10
CA MET A 225 -8.46 22.75 15.41
C MET A 225 -7.03 22.42 15.88
N GLY A 226 -6.85 22.20 17.18
CA GLY A 226 -5.58 21.72 17.74
C GLY A 226 -5.17 20.35 17.19
N ALA A 227 -6.11 19.41 17.07
CA ALA A 227 -5.87 18.11 16.46
C ALA A 227 -5.48 18.21 14.97
N LEU A 228 -6.13 19.10 14.21
CA LEU A 228 -5.75 19.37 12.82
C LEU A 228 -4.37 20.02 12.72
N ALA A 229 -4.03 20.96 13.60
CA ALA A 229 -2.70 21.57 13.67
C ALA A 229 -1.60 20.54 13.97
N HIS A 230 -1.88 19.51 14.78
CA HIS A 230 -0.98 18.37 14.97
C HIS A 230 -0.81 17.51 13.71
N SER A 231 -1.81 17.49 12.82
CA SER A 231 -1.80 16.72 11.57
C SER A 231 -1.25 17.48 10.36
N MET A 232 -0.78 18.71 10.54
CA MET A 232 -0.23 19.53 9.45
C MET A 232 1.24 19.87 9.69
N THR A 233 2.03 19.92 8.62
CA THR A 233 3.40 20.46 8.64
C THR A 233 3.37 21.96 8.90
N LYS A 234 4.47 22.53 9.41
CA LYS A 234 4.70 23.97 9.69
C LYS A 234 3.70 24.72 10.62
N ALA A 235 2.50 24.19 10.84
CA ALA A 235 1.53 24.67 11.85
C ALA A 235 2.13 24.62 13.26
N ILE A 236 1.70 25.49 14.16
CA ILE A 236 2.18 25.51 15.55
C ILE A 236 1.09 24.90 16.45
N PRO A 237 1.14 23.61 16.79
CA PRO A 237 0.06 23.00 17.55
C PRO A 237 0.10 23.39 19.04
N PRO A 238 -1.06 23.34 19.72
CA PRO A 238 -1.12 23.39 21.17
C PRO A 238 -0.42 22.20 21.82
N THR A 239 -0.10 22.29 23.11
CA THR A 239 0.36 21.11 23.85
C THR A 239 -0.78 20.14 24.11
N LEU A 240 -0.49 18.83 24.11
CA LEU A 240 -1.51 17.82 24.47
C LEU A 240 -2.07 18.04 25.87
N ALA A 241 -1.26 18.56 26.79
CA ALA A 241 -1.69 18.90 28.14
C ALA A 241 -2.77 19.99 28.16
N GLU A 242 -2.64 21.03 27.32
CA GLU A 242 -3.69 22.06 27.19
C GLU A 242 -4.97 21.50 26.58
N LEU A 243 -4.87 20.69 25.52
CA LEU A 243 -6.04 20.05 24.91
C LEU A 243 -6.80 19.18 25.91
N ARG A 244 -6.08 18.40 26.73
CA ARG A 244 -6.69 17.60 27.82
C ARG A 244 -7.37 18.47 28.86
N ALA A 245 -6.75 19.59 29.24
CA ALA A 245 -7.31 20.52 30.23
C ALA A 245 -8.59 21.22 29.73
N ILE A 246 -8.75 21.36 28.41
CA ILE A 246 -10.01 21.83 27.81
C ILE A 246 -11.03 20.69 27.81
N GLY A 247 -10.64 19.50 27.35
CA GLY A 247 -11.50 18.33 27.29
C GLY A 247 -12.08 17.94 28.65
N SER A 248 -11.32 18.08 29.73
CA SER A 248 -11.79 17.79 31.10
C SER A 248 -12.80 18.79 31.66
N LYS A 249 -12.91 19.98 31.07
CA LYS A 249 -13.88 21.01 31.44
C LYS A 249 -15.17 20.94 30.63
N LEU A 250 -15.21 20.13 29.56
CA LEU A 250 -16.41 19.97 28.74
C LEU A 250 -17.48 19.18 29.51
N PRO A 251 -18.75 19.60 29.43
CA PRO A 251 -19.84 18.96 30.16
C PRO A 251 -20.24 17.65 29.48
N GLU A 252 -20.55 16.63 30.28
CA GLU A 252 -20.81 15.26 29.79
C GLU A 252 -22.14 15.11 29.05
N ASP A 253 -23.07 16.05 29.20
CA ASP A 253 -24.39 16.03 28.59
C ASP A 253 -24.41 16.54 27.14
N HIS A 254 -23.33 17.18 26.67
CA HIS A 254 -23.25 17.66 25.30
C HIS A 254 -22.90 16.53 24.31
N PRO A 255 -23.64 16.35 23.19
CA PRO A 255 -23.51 15.19 22.30
C PRO A 255 -22.10 14.93 21.73
N PHE A 256 -21.29 15.99 21.61
CA PHE A 256 -19.95 15.92 21.00
C PHE A 256 -18.80 15.94 22.03
N THR A 257 -19.08 15.97 23.33
CA THR A 257 -18.03 16.01 24.36
C THR A 257 -17.17 14.75 24.35
N ASP A 258 -17.80 13.58 24.26
CA ASP A 258 -17.09 12.30 24.22
C ASP A 258 -16.18 12.21 22.99
N PHE A 259 -16.64 12.70 21.85
CA PHE A 259 -15.81 12.77 20.65
C PHE A 259 -14.60 13.68 20.84
N ALA A 260 -14.78 14.89 21.38
CA ALA A 260 -13.67 15.78 21.64
C ALA A 260 -12.63 15.16 22.62
N LYS A 261 -13.08 14.50 23.69
CA LYS A 261 -12.19 13.83 24.66
C LYS A 261 -11.42 12.67 24.01
N ILE A 262 -12.11 11.82 23.25
CA ILE A 262 -11.51 10.69 22.53
C ILE A 262 -10.54 11.16 21.44
N LEU A 263 -10.82 12.29 20.78
CA LEU A 263 -9.93 12.90 19.81
C LEU A 263 -8.59 13.29 20.42
N VAL A 264 -8.58 13.93 21.59
CA VAL A 264 -7.32 14.28 22.29
C VAL A 264 -6.52 13.02 22.62
N GLY A 265 -7.18 11.98 23.13
CA GLY A 265 -6.53 10.70 23.43
C GLY A 265 -5.98 10.00 22.19
N SER A 266 -6.67 10.09 21.05
CA SER A 266 -6.19 9.52 19.78
C SER A 266 -4.99 10.26 19.22
N VAL A 267 -4.95 11.60 19.29
CA VAL A 267 -3.77 12.38 18.89
C VAL A 267 -2.58 12.05 19.80
N ALA A 268 -2.82 11.81 21.08
CA ALA A 268 -1.79 11.36 22.03
C ALA A 268 -1.33 9.90 21.82
N GLY A 269 -2.04 9.11 21.00
CA GLY A 269 -1.79 7.68 20.84
C GLY A 269 -2.18 6.84 22.06
N GLU A 270 -3.11 7.34 22.89
CA GLU A 270 -3.61 6.69 24.11
C GLU A 270 -4.94 5.97 23.88
N VAL A 271 -5.59 6.22 22.74
CA VAL A 271 -6.88 5.62 22.38
C VAL A 271 -6.69 4.67 21.21
N ILE A 272 -7.26 3.47 21.32
CA ILE A 272 -7.25 2.49 20.24
C ILE A 272 -8.13 2.95 19.06
N PRO A 273 -7.76 2.65 17.80
CA PRO A 273 -8.51 3.10 16.62
C PRO A 273 -9.99 2.69 16.61
N ALA A 274 -10.34 1.55 17.23
CA ALA A 274 -11.71 1.04 17.29
C ALA A 274 -12.63 1.94 18.13
N ASP A 275 -12.15 2.43 19.28
CA ASP A 275 -12.93 3.31 20.17
C ASP A 275 -13.18 4.65 19.50
N TYR A 276 -12.16 5.20 18.84
CA TYR A 276 -12.33 6.41 18.04
C TYR A 276 -13.38 6.20 16.93
N ALA A 277 -13.25 5.12 16.15
CA ALA A 277 -14.17 4.85 15.03
C ALA A 277 -15.63 4.72 15.49
N ARG A 278 -15.85 4.12 16.67
CA ARG A 278 -17.17 4.02 17.30
C ARG A 278 -17.74 5.41 17.61
N VAL A 279 -17.00 6.25 18.32
CA VAL A 279 -17.47 7.57 18.74
C VAL A 279 -17.64 8.52 17.55
N TYR A 280 -16.78 8.41 16.53
CA TYR A 280 -16.93 9.14 15.27
C TYR A 280 -18.30 8.83 14.62
N ARG A 281 -18.64 7.54 14.51
CA ARG A 281 -19.93 7.10 13.94
C ARG A 281 -21.13 7.54 14.77
N GLU A 282 -21.05 7.40 16.09
CA GLU A 282 -22.12 7.83 16.99
C GLU A 282 -22.37 9.34 16.87
N SER A 283 -21.30 10.13 16.78
CA SER A 283 -21.38 11.59 16.63
C SER A 283 -22.04 12.03 15.31
N MET A 284 -21.84 11.27 14.22
CA MET A 284 -22.51 11.57 12.94
C MET A 284 -24.03 11.54 13.07
N ASN A 285 -24.58 10.63 13.88
CA ASN A 285 -26.03 10.51 14.08
C ASN A 285 -26.63 11.69 14.86
N HIS A 286 -25.80 12.49 15.52
CA HIS A 286 -26.20 13.67 16.27
C HIS A 286 -25.98 14.98 15.51
N PHE A 287 -25.32 14.93 14.34
CA PHE A 287 -25.01 16.12 13.57
C PHE A 287 -26.15 16.50 12.63
N GLU A 288 -26.50 17.79 12.61
CA GLU A 288 -27.53 18.35 11.74
C GLU A 288 -26.90 19.33 10.74
N PHE A 289 -27.34 19.28 9.48
CA PHE A 289 -26.85 20.16 8.41
C PHE A 289 -27.63 21.48 8.37
N ILE A 290 -27.49 22.30 9.42
CA ILE A 290 -28.13 23.63 9.52
C ILE A 290 -27.14 24.71 9.10
N GLU A 291 -27.55 25.64 8.22
CA GLU A 291 -26.67 26.71 7.72
C GLU A 291 -26.49 27.86 8.73
N ASP A 292 -25.76 27.60 9.82
CA ASP A 292 -25.33 28.60 10.80
C ASP A 292 -23.87 28.39 11.25
N ASP A 293 -23.31 29.36 11.98
CA ASP A 293 -21.91 29.31 12.44
C ASP A 293 -21.66 28.16 13.42
N GLU A 294 -22.67 27.76 14.22
CA GLU A 294 -22.55 26.68 15.21
C GLU A 294 -22.35 25.33 14.52
N HIS A 295 -23.19 25.01 13.54
CA HIS A 295 -23.11 23.77 12.79
C HIS A 295 -21.93 23.76 11.82
N LEU A 296 -21.51 24.93 11.30
CA LEU A 296 -20.24 25.06 10.58
C LEU A 296 -19.03 24.80 11.48
N ILE A 297 -19.09 25.16 12.75
CA ILE A 297 -18.05 24.83 13.73
C ILE A 297 -18.05 23.33 14.05
N LEU A 298 -19.22 22.76 14.31
CA LEU A 298 -19.36 21.34 14.64
C LEU A 298 -19.00 20.44 13.44
N GLY A 299 -19.30 20.86 12.21
CA GLY A 299 -18.96 20.12 10.99
C GLY A 299 -17.46 19.86 10.84
N PHE A 300 -16.60 20.75 11.36
CA PHE A 300 -15.15 20.54 11.35
C PHE A 300 -14.72 19.30 12.13
N LEU A 301 -15.49 18.81 13.11
CA LEU A 301 -15.19 17.57 13.83
C LEU A 301 -15.00 16.39 12.89
N PHE A 302 -15.73 16.39 11.78
CA PHE A 302 -15.72 15.31 10.78
C PHE A 302 -14.65 15.48 9.70
N LEU A 303 -13.86 16.57 9.71
CA LEU A 303 -12.71 16.75 8.81
C LEU A 303 -11.60 15.77 9.19
N ASP A 304 -11.70 14.56 8.66
CA ASP A 304 -10.90 13.39 9.04
C ASP A 304 -10.96 12.36 7.90
N ALA A 305 -9.87 11.61 7.66
CA ALA A 305 -9.82 10.63 6.58
C ALA A 305 -10.89 9.54 6.68
N ARG A 306 -11.39 9.23 7.89
CA ARG A 306 -12.47 8.26 8.09
C ARG A 306 -13.81 8.68 7.48
N VAL A 307 -13.99 9.96 7.13
CA VAL A 307 -15.20 10.45 6.46
C VAL A 307 -15.46 9.71 5.14
N ALA A 308 -14.39 9.27 4.46
CA ALA A 308 -14.51 8.58 3.18
C ALA A 308 -15.14 7.18 3.30
N ASN A 309 -15.18 6.60 4.50
CA ASN A 309 -15.92 5.36 4.76
C ASN A 309 -17.45 5.57 4.80
N TYR A 310 -17.91 6.82 4.77
CA TYR A 310 -19.31 7.21 4.87
C TYR A 310 -19.68 8.13 3.70
N SER A 311 -19.74 7.56 2.49
CA SER A 311 -19.84 8.30 1.22
C SER A 311 -21.05 9.24 1.11
N GLU A 312 -22.19 8.90 1.70
CA GLU A 312 -23.38 9.76 1.76
C GLU A 312 -23.13 10.99 2.63
N PHE A 313 -22.72 10.78 3.88
CA PHE A 313 -22.41 11.86 4.82
C PHE A 313 -21.29 12.77 4.31
N ALA A 314 -20.25 12.21 3.68
CA ALA A 314 -19.17 12.97 3.07
C ALA A 314 -19.67 13.92 1.95
N ARG A 315 -20.59 13.45 1.08
CA ARG A 315 -21.20 14.28 0.03
C ARG A 315 -22.05 15.40 0.60
N GLU A 316 -22.82 15.12 1.66
CA GLU A 316 -23.60 16.13 2.36
C GLU A 316 -22.69 17.18 3.01
N LEU A 317 -21.59 16.76 3.64
CA LEU A 317 -20.60 17.65 4.23
C LEU A 317 -19.90 18.54 3.20
N VAL A 318 -19.53 18.01 2.03
CA VAL A 318 -19.01 18.82 0.91
C VAL A 318 -20.04 19.85 0.46
N SER A 319 -21.30 19.44 0.27
CA SER A 319 -22.38 20.37 -0.09
C SER A 319 -22.57 21.46 0.97
N PHE A 320 -22.42 21.11 2.25
CA PHE A 320 -22.57 22.02 3.37
C PHE A 320 -21.49 23.10 3.41
N TYR A 321 -20.24 22.77 3.07
CA TYR A 321 -19.12 23.74 3.02
C TYR A 321 -18.91 24.39 1.64
N LYS A 322 -19.69 24.00 0.62
CA LYS A 322 -19.53 24.52 -0.74
C LYS A 322 -19.71 26.04 -0.78
N GLY A 323 -18.73 26.74 -1.36
CA GLY A 323 -18.68 28.20 -1.40
C GLY A 323 -18.30 28.87 -0.08
N LYS A 324 -18.10 28.10 1.00
CA LYS A 324 -17.70 28.57 2.33
C LYS A 324 -16.21 28.27 2.61
N SER A 325 -15.74 27.06 2.29
CA SER A 325 -14.33 26.68 2.44
C SER A 325 -13.88 25.72 1.33
N GLU A 326 -12.97 26.17 0.48
CA GLU A 326 -12.34 25.34 -0.55
C GLU A 326 -11.42 24.28 0.08
N VAL A 327 -10.77 24.61 1.21
CA VAL A 327 -9.90 23.67 1.94
C VAL A 327 -10.67 22.46 2.43
N VAL A 328 -11.82 22.66 3.07
CA VAL A 328 -12.66 21.57 3.59
C VAL A 328 -13.18 20.71 2.45
N CYS A 329 -13.72 21.33 1.40
CA CYS A 329 -14.25 20.60 0.24
C CYS A 329 -13.14 19.77 -0.42
N SER A 330 -12.01 20.40 -0.74
CA SER A 330 -10.88 19.74 -1.40
C SER A 330 -10.28 18.62 -0.57
N PHE A 331 -10.25 18.74 0.77
CA PHE A 331 -9.77 17.67 1.64
C PHE A 331 -10.69 16.44 1.58
N ILE A 332 -12.00 16.63 1.71
CA ILE A 332 -12.96 15.51 1.69
C ILE A 332 -12.97 14.85 0.31
N GLU A 333 -13.06 15.65 -0.76
CA GLU A 333 -13.04 15.17 -2.13
C GLU A 333 -11.75 14.41 -2.43
N ALA A 334 -10.59 14.94 -2.02
CA ALA A 334 -9.31 14.29 -2.28
C ALA A 334 -9.19 12.92 -1.61
N ILE A 335 -9.71 12.76 -0.39
CA ILE A 335 -9.66 11.46 0.32
C ILE A 335 -10.64 10.47 -0.30
N GLN A 336 -11.83 10.91 -0.71
CA GLN A 336 -12.78 10.05 -1.43
C GLN A 336 -12.22 9.58 -2.76
N GLU A 337 -11.67 10.49 -3.56
CA GLU A 337 -11.00 10.17 -4.82
C GLU A 337 -9.85 9.18 -4.60
N ARG A 338 -9.04 9.39 -3.56
CA ARG A 338 -7.96 8.47 -3.23
C ARG A 338 -8.46 7.07 -2.89
N ASN A 339 -9.46 6.93 -2.03
CA ASN A 339 -10.02 5.61 -1.72
C ASN A 339 -10.51 4.91 -3.00
N ASN A 340 -11.18 5.63 -3.90
CA ASN A 340 -11.63 5.08 -5.19
C ASN A 340 -10.45 4.62 -6.07
N ILE A 341 -9.31 5.33 -6.05
CA ILE A 341 -8.09 4.94 -6.79
C ILE A 341 -7.49 3.65 -6.19
N PHE A 342 -7.40 3.54 -4.87
CA PHE A 342 -6.82 2.37 -4.20
C PHE A 342 -7.71 1.12 -4.32
N ASP A 343 -9.03 1.28 -4.30
CA ASP A 343 -9.98 0.17 -4.53
C ASP A 343 -9.80 -0.46 -5.92
N LYS A 344 -9.36 0.36 -6.88
CA LYS A 344 -9.07 0.01 -8.27
C LYS A 344 -7.69 -0.61 -8.48
N LEU A 345 -6.67 -0.15 -7.74
CA LEU A 345 -5.24 -0.48 -7.90
C LEU A 345 -4.95 -1.98 -8.08
N TYR A 346 -5.54 -2.83 -7.23
CA TYR A 346 -5.25 -4.27 -7.19
C TYR A 346 -6.17 -5.14 -8.05
N SER A 347 -7.00 -4.53 -8.90
CA SER A 347 -8.09 -5.25 -9.58
C SER A 347 -8.23 -5.02 -11.07
N ILE A 348 -7.52 -4.02 -11.60
CA ILE A 348 -7.66 -3.58 -12.99
C ILE A 348 -6.67 -4.28 -13.91
N THR A 349 -7.19 -4.84 -14.99
CA THR A 349 -6.40 -5.44 -16.08
C THR A 349 -6.56 -4.68 -17.41
N SER A 350 -7.18 -3.49 -17.41
CA SER A 350 -7.43 -2.67 -18.61
C SER A 350 -7.30 -1.16 -18.41
N TYR A 351 -6.84 -0.46 -19.46
CA TYR A 351 -6.61 0.99 -19.45
C TYR A 351 -7.89 1.80 -19.29
N ASP A 352 -8.99 1.28 -19.82
CA ASP A 352 -10.29 1.94 -19.78
C ASP A 352 -10.79 2.14 -18.33
N GLY A 353 -10.27 1.40 -17.35
CA GLY A 353 -10.61 1.55 -15.93
C GLY A 353 -10.13 2.86 -15.26
N PHE A 354 -9.19 3.57 -15.88
CA PHE A 354 -8.59 4.83 -15.38
C PHE A 354 -8.64 5.99 -16.40
N LYS A 355 -9.10 5.73 -17.63
CA LYS A 355 -9.01 6.69 -18.73
C LYS A 355 -9.74 8.00 -18.43
N ASP A 356 -10.89 7.91 -17.78
CA ASP A 356 -11.71 9.07 -17.43
C ASP A 356 -11.04 9.90 -16.33
N GLU A 357 -10.46 9.25 -15.30
CA GLU A 357 -9.71 9.90 -14.23
C GLU A 357 -8.44 10.59 -14.74
N ILE A 358 -7.65 9.92 -15.58
CA ILE A 358 -6.46 10.51 -16.21
C ILE A 358 -6.87 11.73 -17.04
N GLY A 359 -7.93 11.60 -17.84
CA GLY A 359 -8.44 12.68 -18.68
C GLY A 359 -8.78 13.91 -17.84
N LEU A 360 -9.51 13.71 -16.73
CA LEU A 360 -9.84 14.76 -15.77
C LEU A 360 -8.58 15.45 -15.23
N TYR A 361 -7.64 14.71 -14.64
CA TYR A 361 -6.45 15.35 -14.06
C TYR A 361 -5.56 16.02 -15.11
N LYS A 362 -5.39 15.43 -16.29
CA LYS A 362 -4.60 16.06 -17.36
C LYS A 362 -5.17 17.41 -17.81
N THR A 363 -6.50 17.57 -17.80
CA THR A 363 -7.12 18.87 -18.10
C THR A 363 -6.91 19.91 -17.00
N GLN A 364 -6.73 19.47 -15.74
CA GLN A 364 -6.56 20.36 -14.59
C GLN A 364 -5.09 20.59 -14.21
N LEU A 365 -4.17 19.75 -14.69
CA LEU A 365 -2.78 19.72 -14.25
C LEU A 365 -2.09 21.07 -14.39
N SER A 366 -2.21 21.75 -15.53
CA SER A 366 -1.59 23.07 -15.73
C SER A 366 -2.07 24.10 -14.70
N SER A 367 -3.33 24.02 -14.26
CA SER A 367 -3.85 24.88 -13.20
C SER A 367 -3.26 24.51 -11.84
N ILE A 368 -3.19 23.21 -11.51
CA ILE A 368 -2.61 22.72 -10.25
C ILE A 368 -1.14 23.16 -10.13
N LEU A 369 -0.35 22.92 -11.18
CA LEU A 369 1.05 23.28 -11.22
C LEU A 369 1.26 24.80 -11.18
N GLY A 370 0.42 25.57 -11.88
CA GLY A 370 0.42 27.03 -11.80
C GLY A 370 0.17 27.54 -10.38
N SER A 371 -0.79 26.96 -9.66
CA SER A 371 -1.05 27.27 -8.26
C SER A 371 0.14 26.97 -7.35
N ILE A 372 0.83 25.83 -7.56
CA ILE A 372 2.05 25.51 -6.80
C ILE A 372 3.15 26.53 -7.10
N THR A 373 3.39 26.84 -8.38
CA THR A 373 4.41 27.83 -8.77
C THR A 373 4.17 29.19 -8.12
N TRP A 374 2.91 29.63 -8.01
CA TRP A 374 2.58 30.90 -7.34
C TRP A 374 2.97 30.89 -5.86
N VAL A 375 2.69 29.80 -5.15
CA VAL A 375 2.97 29.74 -3.71
C VAL A 375 4.43 29.42 -3.36
N THR A 376 5.18 28.87 -4.31
CA THR A 376 6.63 28.63 -4.15
C THR A 376 7.50 29.82 -4.57
N ASN A 377 6.94 30.80 -5.30
CA ASN A 377 7.65 32.00 -5.71
C ASN A 377 7.51 33.10 -4.63
N GLU A 378 8.62 33.60 -4.09
CA GLU A 378 8.61 34.57 -2.98
C GLU A 378 7.83 35.87 -3.28
N GLU A 379 7.95 36.41 -4.51
CA GLU A 379 7.28 37.65 -4.91
C GLU A 379 5.76 37.46 -4.99
N LEU A 380 5.31 36.38 -5.66
CA LEU A 380 3.89 36.07 -5.82
C LEU A 380 3.26 35.63 -4.49
N MET A 381 4.00 34.89 -3.67
CA MET A 381 3.51 34.45 -2.37
C MET A 381 3.23 35.64 -1.45
N TRP A 382 4.05 36.68 -1.49
CA TRP A 382 3.79 37.91 -0.71
C TRP A 382 2.48 38.59 -1.11
N GLU A 383 2.12 38.58 -2.39
CA GLU A 383 0.81 39.09 -2.86
C GLU A 383 -0.33 38.22 -2.33
N LEU A 384 -0.21 36.89 -2.45
CA LEU A 384 -1.22 35.94 -1.97
C LEU A 384 -1.41 35.99 -0.45
N GLN A 385 -0.36 36.28 0.32
CA GLN A 385 -0.45 36.46 1.77
C GLN A 385 -1.29 37.69 2.14
N LYS A 386 -1.19 38.79 1.40
CA LYS A 386 -2.04 39.98 1.62
C LYS A 386 -3.52 39.68 1.39
N GLU A 387 -3.81 38.81 0.44
CA GLU A 387 -5.18 38.39 0.13
C GLU A 387 -5.68 37.26 1.05
N GLY A 388 -4.81 36.72 1.91
CA GLY A 388 -5.15 35.59 2.78
C GLY A 388 -5.43 34.30 2.02
N LYS A 389 -4.86 34.15 0.81
CA LYS A 389 -5.12 33.03 -0.11
C LYS A 389 -3.98 32.04 -0.27
N GLY A 390 -2.77 32.40 0.14
CA GLY A 390 -1.59 31.53 -0.06
C GLY A 390 -1.72 30.14 0.57
N ILE A 391 -2.23 30.05 1.81
CA ILE A 391 -2.44 28.76 2.50
C ILE A 391 -3.54 27.95 1.83
N GLU A 392 -4.69 28.56 1.54
CA GLU A 392 -5.82 27.91 0.86
C GLU A 392 -5.38 27.29 -0.49
N ILE A 393 -4.64 28.07 -1.30
CA ILE A 393 -4.13 27.63 -2.60
C ILE A 393 -3.11 26.50 -2.44
N GLY A 394 -2.14 26.65 -1.53
CA GLY A 394 -1.10 25.65 -1.34
C GLY A 394 -1.65 24.30 -0.85
N ILE A 395 -2.57 24.32 0.13
CA ILE A 395 -3.24 23.10 0.61
C ILE A 395 -4.04 22.45 -0.52
N THR A 396 -4.90 23.21 -1.20
CA THR A 396 -5.77 22.69 -2.26
C THR A 396 -4.98 22.12 -3.43
N ALA A 397 -3.93 22.82 -3.87
CA ALA A 397 -3.09 22.35 -4.97
C ALA A 397 -2.31 21.10 -4.57
N SER A 398 -1.83 21.01 -3.32
CA SER A 398 -1.15 19.80 -2.82
C SER A 398 -2.07 18.57 -2.79
N LEU A 399 -3.33 18.74 -2.36
CA LEU A 399 -4.34 17.69 -2.30
C LEU A 399 -4.72 17.18 -3.70
N LYS A 400 -4.80 18.07 -4.69
CA LYS A 400 -5.08 17.69 -6.09
C LYS A 400 -3.85 17.04 -6.74
N LEU A 401 -2.64 17.53 -6.45
CA LEU A 401 -1.40 16.96 -6.96
C LEU A 401 -1.16 15.53 -6.44
N GLN A 402 -1.38 15.27 -5.15
CA GLN A 402 -1.19 13.91 -4.60
C GLN A 402 -2.07 12.88 -5.31
N ASN A 403 -3.30 13.22 -5.68
CA ASN A 403 -4.22 12.29 -6.31
C ASN A 403 -3.81 12.02 -7.75
N TYR A 404 -3.35 13.06 -8.46
CA TYR A 404 -2.79 12.85 -9.79
C TYR A 404 -1.56 11.94 -9.76
N ILE A 405 -0.64 12.18 -8.82
CA ILE A 405 0.52 11.30 -8.60
C ILE A 405 0.06 9.87 -8.28
N ALA A 406 -0.92 9.69 -7.40
CA ALA A 406 -1.43 8.38 -7.03
C ALA A 406 -2.07 7.64 -8.23
N VAL A 407 -2.81 8.34 -9.10
CA VAL A 407 -3.36 7.75 -10.35
C VAL A 407 -2.24 7.29 -11.28
N LEU A 408 -1.22 8.14 -11.49
CA LEU A 408 -0.09 7.79 -12.36
C LEU A 408 0.67 6.58 -11.81
N THR A 409 0.97 6.57 -10.51
CA THR A 409 1.63 5.44 -9.86
C THR A 409 0.79 4.16 -9.98
N ALA A 410 -0.52 4.25 -9.71
CA ALA A 410 -1.43 3.11 -9.83
C ALA A 410 -1.43 2.48 -11.23
N LEU A 411 -1.39 3.31 -12.27
CA LEU A 411 -1.27 2.86 -13.65
C LEU A 411 0.05 2.18 -13.95
N THR A 412 1.15 2.68 -13.40
CA THR A 412 2.48 2.09 -13.60
C THR A 412 2.60 0.70 -12.96
N GLU A 413 1.90 0.47 -11.85
CA GLU A 413 1.82 -0.85 -11.20
C GLU A 413 0.88 -1.82 -11.92
N SER A 414 -0.09 -1.30 -12.70
CA SER A 414 -1.02 -2.14 -13.47
C SER A 414 -0.36 -2.78 -14.72
N PRO A 415 -0.80 -3.99 -15.13
CA PRO A 415 -0.30 -4.71 -16.31
C PRO A 415 -0.92 -4.18 -17.61
N VAL A 416 -1.10 -2.87 -17.72
CA VAL A 416 -1.86 -2.25 -18.80
C VAL A 416 -0.98 -1.43 -19.74
N LEU A 417 0.07 -0.81 -19.19
CA LEU A 417 0.94 0.09 -19.93
C LEU A 417 2.06 -0.68 -20.60
N SER A 418 2.40 -0.31 -21.84
CA SER A 418 3.68 -0.75 -22.42
C SER A 418 4.87 -0.17 -21.63
N ILE A 419 6.06 -0.76 -21.79
CA ILE A 419 7.28 -0.30 -21.09
C ILE A 419 7.58 1.18 -21.37
N GLY A 420 7.34 1.64 -22.61
CA GLY A 420 7.58 3.03 -23.01
C GLY A 420 6.62 4.00 -22.31
N GLU A 421 5.33 3.67 -22.25
CA GLU A 421 4.32 4.47 -21.54
C GLU A 421 4.58 4.48 -20.04
N ARG A 422 4.89 3.32 -19.45
CA ARG A 422 5.28 3.18 -18.04
C ARG A 422 6.46 4.08 -17.72
N LYS A 423 7.53 4.03 -18.52
CA LYS A 423 8.70 4.91 -18.34
C LYS A 423 8.30 6.39 -18.35
N SER A 424 7.45 6.81 -19.29
CA SER A 424 6.99 8.20 -19.38
C SER A 424 6.21 8.64 -18.15
N PHE A 425 5.31 7.81 -17.61
CA PHE A 425 4.54 8.15 -16.41
C PHE A 425 5.41 8.16 -15.16
N LEU A 426 6.38 7.24 -15.04
CA LEU A 426 7.34 7.26 -13.93
C LEU A 426 8.19 8.54 -13.96
N GLU A 427 8.69 8.95 -15.14
CA GLU A 427 9.42 10.21 -15.30
C GLU A 427 8.55 11.42 -14.95
N GLU A 428 7.25 11.37 -15.29
CA GLU A 428 6.29 12.40 -14.91
C GLU A 428 6.10 12.47 -13.38
N VAL A 429 5.88 11.35 -12.70
CA VAL A 429 5.76 11.31 -11.22
C VAL A 429 7.00 11.87 -10.54
N LEU A 430 8.19 11.44 -10.96
CA LEU A 430 9.47 11.91 -10.39
C LEU A 430 9.69 13.40 -10.65
N MET A 431 9.29 13.91 -11.82
CA MET A 431 9.34 15.32 -12.17
C MET A 431 8.36 16.17 -11.36
N LEU A 432 7.12 15.70 -11.17
CA LEU A 432 6.12 16.37 -10.33
C LEU A 432 6.61 16.52 -8.88
N TYR A 433 7.26 15.48 -8.34
CA TYR A 433 7.87 15.57 -7.02
C TYR A 433 9.02 16.59 -7.00
N ARG A 434 10.02 16.42 -7.88
CA ARG A 434 11.25 17.21 -7.88
C ARG A 434 11.01 18.70 -8.15
N ASP A 435 10.21 19.01 -9.16
CA ASP A 435 10.08 20.37 -9.69
C ASP A 435 8.96 21.17 -9.02
N TYR A 436 7.99 20.50 -8.38
CA TYR A 436 6.83 21.16 -7.78
C TYR A 436 6.66 20.84 -6.30
N PHE A 437 6.46 19.58 -5.93
CA PHE A 437 6.11 19.25 -4.55
C PHE A 437 7.26 19.50 -3.58
N ARG A 438 8.50 19.21 -3.97
CA ARG A 438 9.69 19.48 -3.15
C ARG A 438 9.82 20.97 -2.82
N GLY A 439 9.58 21.84 -3.79
CA GLY A 439 9.54 23.30 -3.57
C GLY A 439 8.45 23.70 -2.57
N LEU A 440 7.26 23.11 -2.68
CA LEU A 440 6.15 23.37 -1.76
C LEU A 440 6.48 22.96 -0.31
N MET A 441 7.12 21.81 -0.10
CA MET A 441 7.55 21.36 1.24
C MET A 441 8.55 22.31 1.92
N MET A 442 9.33 23.04 1.13
CA MET A 442 10.32 24.01 1.62
C MET A 442 9.71 25.38 1.99
N THR A 443 8.42 25.60 1.70
CA THR A 443 7.71 26.82 2.08
C THR A 443 7.20 26.76 3.53
N ASP A 444 6.73 27.91 4.04
CA ASP A 444 6.04 27.99 5.33
C ASP A 444 4.54 27.59 5.26
N ILE A 445 4.08 27.08 4.12
CA ILE A 445 2.67 26.68 3.96
C ILE A 445 2.44 25.37 4.69
N PRO A 446 1.41 25.30 5.56
CA PRO A 446 1.08 24.06 6.23
C PRO A 446 0.45 23.09 5.24
N LEU A 447 0.95 21.86 5.23
CA LEU A 447 0.44 20.76 4.40
C LEU A 447 -0.08 19.65 5.31
N PHE A 448 -1.14 18.95 4.91
CA PHE A 448 -1.57 17.77 5.68
C PHE A 448 -0.48 16.69 5.64
N ALA A 449 -0.17 16.11 6.80
CA ALA A 449 0.74 14.97 6.92
C ALA A 449 0.30 13.80 6.04
N TYR A 450 -1.02 13.61 5.88
CA TYR A 450 -1.63 12.66 4.95
C TYR A 450 -1.18 12.89 3.50
N THR A 451 -1.08 14.15 3.06
CA THR A 451 -0.64 14.50 1.71
C THR A 451 0.82 14.14 1.48
N LEU A 452 1.69 14.46 2.45
CA LEU A 452 3.09 14.07 2.41
C LEU A 452 3.23 12.55 2.37
N ASP A 453 2.53 11.84 3.25
CA ASP A 453 2.55 10.38 3.29
C ASP A 453 2.11 9.76 1.96
N SER A 454 1.05 10.32 1.34
CA SER A 454 0.59 9.92 0.00
C SER A 454 1.68 10.01 -1.05
N ILE A 455 2.32 11.18 -1.12
CA ILE A 455 3.29 11.48 -2.16
C ILE A 455 4.55 10.68 -1.92
N PHE A 456 5.01 10.55 -0.68
CA PHE A 456 6.18 9.74 -0.36
C PHE A 456 5.99 8.27 -0.74
N GLN A 457 4.82 7.67 -0.47
CA GLN A 457 4.51 6.30 -0.91
C GLN A 457 4.49 6.17 -2.43
N SER A 458 3.84 7.10 -3.13
CA SER A 458 3.68 7.01 -4.58
C SER A 458 5.01 7.24 -5.32
N VAL A 459 5.83 8.15 -4.79
CA VAL A 459 7.16 8.49 -5.34
C VAL A 459 8.17 7.39 -5.00
N SER A 460 8.06 6.70 -3.86
CA SER A 460 8.94 5.57 -3.54
C SER A 460 8.74 4.40 -4.49
N VAL A 461 7.49 4.08 -4.84
CA VAL A 461 7.16 3.10 -5.88
C VAL A 461 7.72 3.55 -7.23
N ALA A 462 7.53 4.82 -7.60
CA ALA A 462 8.05 5.34 -8.87
C ALA A 462 9.59 5.27 -8.96
N HIS A 463 10.30 5.56 -7.87
CA HIS A 463 11.75 5.36 -7.79
C HIS A 463 12.13 3.90 -7.97
N ALA A 464 11.42 2.98 -7.31
CA ALA A 464 11.72 1.56 -7.39
C ALA A 464 11.50 1.01 -8.81
N GLU A 465 10.37 1.32 -9.41
CA GLU A 465 9.99 0.94 -10.77
C GLU A 465 10.96 1.50 -11.82
N TYR A 466 11.32 2.78 -11.72
CA TYR A 466 12.21 3.40 -12.68
C TYR A 466 13.62 2.78 -12.66
N TYR A 467 14.09 2.32 -11.50
CA TYR A 467 15.37 1.60 -11.40
C TYR A 467 15.41 0.35 -12.30
N PHE A 468 14.30 -0.39 -12.40
CA PHE A 468 14.18 -1.55 -13.28
C PHE A 468 14.17 -1.20 -14.76
N LEU A 469 13.95 0.06 -15.13
CA LEU A 469 14.00 0.55 -16.50
C LEU A 469 15.34 1.23 -16.84
N ALA A 470 15.99 1.87 -15.88
CA ALA A 470 17.25 2.58 -16.09
C ALA A 470 18.46 1.65 -16.28
N THR A 471 19.46 2.09 -17.03
CA THR A 471 20.75 1.40 -17.30
C THR A 471 21.95 2.34 -17.13
N GLY A 472 23.15 1.77 -17.05
CA GLY A 472 24.41 2.53 -17.02
C GLY A 472 24.44 3.71 -16.04
N ASP A 473 24.93 4.84 -16.53
CA ASP A 473 25.06 6.09 -15.76
C ASP A 473 23.70 6.64 -15.31
N GLN A 474 22.64 6.44 -16.12
CA GLN A 474 21.28 6.86 -15.77
C GLN A 474 20.80 6.16 -14.50
N ARG A 475 21.07 4.85 -14.36
CA ARG A 475 20.72 4.10 -13.14
C ARG A 475 21.51 4.61 -11.94
N HIS A 476 22.80 4.91 -12.11
CA HIS A 476 23.61 5.41 -11.00
C HIS A 476 23.14 6.79 -10.52
N HIS A 477 22.81 7.70 -11.47
CA HIS A 477 22.23 8.99 -11.14
C HIS A 477 20.88 8.86 -10.42
N HIS A 478 20.02 7.96 -10.89
CA HIS A 478 18.71 7.69 -10.27
C HIS A 478 18.83 7.16 -8.84
N ILE A 479 19.84 6.34 -8.55
CA ILE A 479 20.11 5.88 -7.17
C ILE A 479 20.47 7.06 -6.26
N GLN A 480 21.27 8.01 -6.72
CA GLN A 480 21.57 9.21 -5.93
C GLN A 480 20.31 10.04 -5.66
N GLN A 481 19.45 10.22 -6.67
CA GLN A 481 18.16 10.89 -6.50
C GLN A 481 17.25 10.14 -5.50
N THR A 482 17.29 8.82 -5.49
CA THR A 482 16.54 7.99 -4.53
C THR A 482 17.06 8.19 -3.11
N ILE A 483 18.38 8.33 -2.93
CA ILE A 483 19.00 8.62 -1.63
C ILE A 483 18.64 10.04 -1.15
N GLU A 484 18.67 11.02 -2.05
CA GLU A 484 18.23 12.40 -1.75
C GLU A 484 16.77 12.44 -1.31
N PHE A 485 15.89 11.70 -2.01
CA PHE A 485 14.48 11.57 -1.65
C PHE A 485 14.28 11.01 -0.23
N LEU A 486 15.01 9.97 0.16
CA LEU A 486 14.98 9.48 1.55
C LEU A 486 15.46 10.54 2.56
N GLY A 487 16.44 11.36 2.16
CA GLY A 487 16.90 12.51 2.92
C GLY A 487 15.79 13.54 3.16
N ASP A 488 15.07 13.93 2.09
CA ASP A 488 13.94 14.86 2.18
C ASP A 488 12.87 14.36 3.17
N ILE A 489 12.54 13.05 3.17
CA ILE A 489 11.59 12.46 4.12
C ILE A 489 12.09 12.59 5.55
N TYR A 490 13.35 12.23 5.80
CA TYR A 490 13.92 12.29 7.14
C TYR A 490 14.00 13.73 7.68
N GLU A 491 14.38 14.69 6.84
CA GLU A 491 14.43 16.10 7.21
C GLU A 491 13.04 16.64 7.59
N ASN A 492 12.01 16.32 6.78
CA ASN A 492 10.62 16.66 7.12
C ASN A 492 10.17 16.00 8.43
N MET A 493 10.53 14.73 8.67
CA MET A 493 10.23 14.06 9.93
C MET A 493 10.91 14.74 11.12
N VAL A 494 12.17 15.18 10.99
CA VAL A 494 12.89 15.89 12.05
C VAL A 494 12.24 17.23 12.39
N ASP A 495 11.85 18.00 11.38
CA ASP A 495 11.22 19.30 11.53
C ASP A 495 9.85 19.22 12.23
N GLU A 496 9.10 18.17 11.89
CA GLU A 496 7.71 17.99 12.33
C GLU A 496 7.58 17.06 13.53
N TRP A 497 8.65 16.37 13.93
CA TRP A 497 8.71 15.46 15.08
C TRP A 497 8.09 16.02 16.38
N PRO A 498 8.28 17.31 16.74
CA PRO A 498 7.76 17.83 18.00
C PRO A 498 6.22 17.91 18.04
N LYS A 499 5.54 17.69 16.91
CA LYS A 499 4.08 17.55 16.84
C LYS A 499 3.75 16.09 17.11
N ALA A 500 2.75 15.85 17.98
CA ALA A 500 2.22 14.52 18.29
C ALA A 500 2.31 13.54 17.12
N ARG A 501 3.43 12.78 17.11
CA ARG A 501 3.81 11.71 16.19
C ARG A 501 3.17 11.83 14.81
N VAL A 502 3.65 12.74 13.97
CA VAL A 502 3.42 12.64 12.52
C VAL A 502 3.99 11.27 12.08
N ARG A 503 3.11 10.28 11.94
CA ARG A 503 3.47 8.92 11.54
C ARG A 503 3.37 8.84 10.03
N PHE A 504 4.49 9.10 9.36
CA PHE A 504 4.62 8.67 7.97
C PHE A 504 4.59 7.13 7.92
N SER A 505 4.03 6.59 6.85
CA SER A 505 4.00 5.15 6.57
C SER A 505 5.37 4.69 6.08
N LEU A 506 6.40 4.86 6.92
CA LEU A 506 7.80 4.67 6.57
C LEU A 506 8.09 3.27 6.03
N PHE A 507 7.42 2.23 6.54
CA PHE A 507 7.57 0.88 6.03
C PHE A 507 7.08 0.70 4.60
N VAL A 508 6.09 1.46 4.15
CA VAL A 508 5.63 1.42 2.74
C VAL A 508 6.72 2.00 1.85
N VAL A 509 7.31 3.14 2.24
CA VAL A 509 8.41 3.79 1.51
C VAL A 509 9.63 2.88 1.42
N THR A 510 10.05 2.30 2.55
CA THR A 510 11.23 1.45 2.61
C THR A 510 10.99 0.10 1.95
N ASN A 511 9.76 -0.41 1.94
CA ASN A 511 9.42 -1.65 1.22
C ASN A 511 9.75 -1.52 -0.27
N SER A 512 9.41 -0.39 -0.90
CA SER A 512 9.73 -0.15 -2.30
C SER A 512 11.22 0.10 -2.54
N ILE A 513 11.87 0.94 -1.70
CA ILE A 513 13.21 1.46 -1.98
C ILE A 513 14.33 0.53 -1.48
N SER A 514 14.20 -0.08 -0.31
CA SER A 514 15.26 -0.90 0.29
C SER A 514 15.71 -2.07 -0.60
N PRO A 515 14.81 -2.83 -1.27
CA PRO A 515 15.23 -3.86 -2.22
C PRO A 515 16.05 -3.30 -3.40
N VAL A 516 15.72 -2.10 -3.87
CA VAL A 516 16.46 -1.43 -4.94
C VAL A 516 17.85 -0.99 -4.47
N LEU A 517 17.96 -0.43 -3.27
CA LEU A 517 19.26 -0.10 -2.67
C LEU A 517 20.11 -1.36 -2.42
N SER A 518 19.48 -2.46 -1.99
CA SER A 518 20.12 -3.77 -1.87
C SER A 518 20.71 -4.25 -3.21
N ARG A 519 19.94 -4.16 -4.29
CA ARG A 519 20.42 -4.52 -5.65
C ARG A 519 21.51 -3.58 -6.16
N ALA A 520 21.45 -2.30 -5.79
CA ALA A 520 22.50 -1.33 -6.11
C ALA A 520 23.77 -1.49 -5.25
N GLY A 521 23.71 -2.25 -4.16
CA GLY A 521 24.81 -2.39 -3.20
C GLY A 521 25.04 -1.15 -2.34
N GLU A 522 24.07 -0.25 -2.29
CA GLU A 522 24.13 0.99 -1.51
C GLU A 522 23.57 0.78 -0.10
N LEU A 523 24.09 1.49 0.89
CA LEU A 523 23.57 1.48 2.26
C LEU A 523 23.62 2.90 2.85
N PRO A 524 22.70 3.78 2.41
CA PRO A 524 22.66 5.17 2.85
C PRO A 524 22.19 5.28 4.30
N GLU A 525 22.72 6.26 5.04
CA GLU A 525 22.31 6.46 6.43
C GLU A 525 20.86 6.93 6.55
N ALA A 526 20.31 7.63 5.54
CA ALA A 526 18.93 8.06 5.51
C ALA A 526 17.96 6.87 5.60
N GLU A 527 18.23 5.78 4.89
CA GLU A 527 17.46 4.53 4.99
C GLU A 527 17.48 3.97 6.41
N ILE A 528 18.65 3.93 7.05
CA ILE A 528 18.81 3.41 8.42
C ILE A 528 18.06 4.28 9.43
N ARG A 529 18.13 5.62 9.29
CA ARG A 529 17.40 6.56 10.14
C ARG A 529 15.89 6.32 10.05
N LEU A 530 15.37 6.20 8.83
CA LEU A 530 13.94 5.97 8.59
C LEU A 530 13.48 4.60 9.11
N LEU A 531 14.22 3.54 8.82
CA LEU A 531 13.87 2.19 9.30
C LEU A 531 13.94 2.08 10.82
N TYR A 532 14.98 2.63 11.44
CA TYR A 532 15.10 2.61 12.90
C TYR A 532 13.99 3.46 13.55
N ALA A 533 13.69 4.65 13.02
CA ALA A 533 12.57 5.46 13.49
C ALA A 533 11.23 4.72 13.36
N ALA A 534 10.99 4.06 12.21
CA ALA A 534 9.78 3.27 11.98
C ALA A 534 9.64 2.13 13.00
N MET A 535 10.73 1.42 13.30
CA MET A 535 10.77 0.36 14.30
C MET A 535 10.48 0.86 15.72
N GLN A 536 11.03 2.02 16.12
CA GLN A 536 10.75 2.60 17.45
C GLN A 536 9.31 3.12 17.59
N LEU A 537 8.67 3.47 16.48
CA LEU A 537 7.31 4.02 16.45
C LEU A 537 6.22 2.94 16.35
N LEU A 538 6.62 1.70 16.10
CA LEU A 538 5.70 0.61 15.82
C LEU A 538 4.99 0.13 17.09
N ASP A 539 3.66 0.10 17.04
CA ASP A 539 2.83 -0.46 18.11
C ASP A 539 2.52 -1.93 17.79
N ILE A 540 3.41 -2.81 18.22
CA ILE A 540 3.35 -4.25 17.95
C ILE A 540 2.01 -4.83 18.43
N ASN A 541 1.55 -4.43 19.61
CA ASN A 541 0.32 -4.98 20.21
C ASN A 541 -0.92 -4.60 19.39
N THR A 542 -0.99 -3.34 18.94
CA THR A 542 -2.09 -2.89 18.10
C THR A 542 -2.07 -3.60 16.74
N ILE A 543 -0.89 -3.75 16.12
CA ILE A 543 -0.76 -4.45 14.83
C ILE A 543 -1.17 -5.92 14.98
N ASP A 544 -0.67 -6.62 15.99
CA ASP A 544 -0.99 -8.02 16.23
C ASP A 544 -2.50 -8.23 16.43
N ALA A 545 -3.17 -7.34 17.17
CA ALA A 545 -4.63 -7.36 17.32
C ALA A 545 -5.40 -7.14 15.99
N THR A 546 -4.78 -6.52 14.98
CA THR A 546 -5.39 -6.38 13.65
C THR A 546 -5.44 -7.69 12.86
N GLN A 547 -4.67 -8.72 13.23
CA GLN A 547 -4.73 -10.02 12.57
C GLN A 547 -6.16 -10.59 12.55
N ILE A 548 -6.92 -10.36 13.63
CA ILE A 548 -8.30 -10.85 13.75
C ILE A 548 -9.31 -9.83 13.19
N THR A 549 -9.09 -8.54 13.42
CA THR A 549 -10.09 -7.50 13.14
C THR A 549 -9.97 -6.88 11.75
N ARG A 550 -8.76 -6.86 11.18
CA ARG A 550 -8.41 -6.33 9.85
C ARG A 550 -7.23 -7.12 9.23
N PRO A 551 -7.45 -8.38 8.83
CA PRO A 551 -6.39 -9.27 8.34
C PRO A 551 -5.53 -8.69 7.21
N THR A 552 -6.14 -8.01 6.24
CA THR A 552 -5.42 -7.33 5.14
C THR A 552 -4.44 -6.29 5.69
N THR A 553 -4.88 -5.45 6.63
CA THR A 553 -4.00 -4.44 7.24
C THR A 553 -2.81 -5.09 7.95
N TYR A 554 -3.05 -6.19 8.68
CA TYR A 554 -1.98 -6.96 9.31
C TYR A 554 -0.98 -7.50 8.28
N ALA A 555 -1.48 -8.13 7.21
CA ALA A 555 -0.65 -8.68 6.13
C ALA A 555 0.19 -7.59 5.45
N THR A 556 -0.39 -6.43 5.15
CA THR A 556 0.32 -5.27 4.58
C THR A 556 1.42 -4.77 5.50
N TYR A 557 1.17 -4.63 6.82
CA TYR A 557 2.23 -4.25 7.76
C TYR A 557 3.35 -5.28 7.79
N LEU A 558 3.01 -6.57 7.89
CA LEU A 558 4.01 -7.64 7.97
C LEU A 558 4.85 -7.70 6.69
N CYS A 559 4.22 -7.60 5.50
CA CYS A 559 4.93 -7.57 4.23
C CYS A 559 5.93 -6.41 4.16
N ASN A 560 5.43 -5.18 4.38
CA ASN A 560 6.23 -3.97 4.24
C ASN A 560 7.42 -3.95 5.21
N THR A 561 7.19 -4.34 6.47
CA THR A 561 8.25 -4.43 7.47
C THR A 561 9.25 -5.52 7.11
N ASN A 562 8.79 -6.74 6.83
CA ASN A 562 9.66 -7.88 6.55
C ASN A 562 10.53 -7.65 5.30
N THR A 563 9.95 -7.21 4.18
CA THR A 563 10.70 -6.95 2.94
C THR A 563 11.76 -5.86 3.13
N SER A 564 11.44 -4.79 3.85
CA SER A 564 12.40 -3.74 4.19
C SER A 564 13.57 -4.29 5.01
N LEU A 565 13.26 -5.10 6.04
CA LEU A 565 14.27 -5.67 6.93
C LEU A 565 15.14 -6.72 6.25
N ILE A 566 14.60 -7.56 5.35
CA ILE A 566 15.39 -8.52 4.55
C ILE A 566 16.39 -7.78 3.67
N ALA A 567 15.92 -6.73 2.98
CA ALA A 567 16.78 -5.93 2.11
C ALA A 567 17.87 -5.20 2.90
N LEU A 568 17.62 -4.82 4.15
CA LEU A 568 18.63 -4.26 5.05
C LEU A 568 19.60 -5.35 5.54
N ALA A 569 19.08 -6.49 5.99
CA ALA A 569 19.84 -7.64 6.48
C ALA A 569 20.81 -8.19 5.43
N SER A 570 20.40 -8.20 4.16
CA SER A 570 21.21 -8.73 3.05
C SER A 570 22.57 -8.02 2.90
N ARG A 571 22.62 -6.74 3.27
CA ARG A 571 23.78 -5.84 3.21
C ARG A 571 24.51 -5.72 4.54
N LEU A 572 23.80 -5.77 5.67
CA LEU A 572 24.38 -5.61 7.01
C LEU A 572 24.94 -6.90 7.61
N LEU A 573 24.16 -7.98 7.55
CA LEU A 573 24.51 -9.23 8.23
C LEU A 573 25.52 -10.03 7.40
N LYS A 574 26.29 -10.91 8.05
CA LYS A 574 27.26 -11.81 7.39
C LYS A 574 27.17 -13.23 7.95
N GLY A 575 27.69 -14.20 7.19
CA GLY A 575 27.82 -15.59 7.62
C GLY A 575 26.49 -16.31 7.91
N GLU A 576 26.50 -17.19 8.91
CA GLU A 576 25.34 -18.01 9.29
C GLU A 576 24.15 -17.17 9.78
N ILE A 577 24.40 -16.07 10.50
CA ILE A 577 23.35 -15.17 10.97
C ILE A 577 22.61 -14.57 9.77
N ARG A 578 23.34 -14.10 8.76
CA ARG A 578 22.74 -13.61 7.49
C ARG A 578 21.88 -14.70 6.84
N ALA A 579 22.42 -15.92 6.70
CA ALA A 579 21.70 -17.00 6.06
C ALA A 579 20.39 -17.35 6.80
N LYS A 580 20.43 -17.41 8.13
CA LYS A 580 19.26 -17.67 8.99
C LYS A 580 18.20 -16.58 8.83
N VAL A 581 18.59 -15.31 8.99
CA VAL A 581 17.66 -14.18 8.93
C VAL A 581 17.01 -14.05 7.56
N LEU A 582 17.80 -14.18 6.48
CA LEU A 582 17.25 -14.09 5.13
C LEU A 582 16.33 -15.27 4.79
N ARG A 583 16.63 -16.50 5.28
CA ARG A 583 15.76 -17.66 5.09
C ARG A 583 14.39 -17.43 5.72
N GLU A 584 14.39 -17.07 7.01
CA GLU A 584 13.16 -16.77 7.74
C GLU A 584 12.35 -15.67 7.04
N GLY A 585 13.02 -14.58 6.66
CA GLY A 585 12.36 -13.47 5.99
C GLY A 585 11.77 -13.86 4.63
N VAL A 586 12.47 -14.67 3.82
CA VAL A 586 11.94 -15.16 2.54
C VAL A 586 10.71 -16.04 2.75
N ASP A 587 10.72 -16.92 3.76
CA ASP A 587 9.57 -17.76 4.07
C ASP A 587 8.35 -16.91 4.49
N ILE A 588 8.55 -15.92 5.37
CA ILE A 588 7.50 -14.96 5.75
C ILE A 588 6.98 -14.20 4.53
N ALA A 589 7.88 -13.72 3.65
CA ALA A 589 7.49 -12.96 2.47
C ALA A 589 6.62 -13.80 1.53
N LEU A 590 7.02 -15.03 1.23
CA LEU A 590 6.24 -15.93 0.38
C LEU A 590 4.90 -16.32 1.02
N ASP A 591 4.87 -16.51 2.33
CA ASP A 591 3.64 -16.80 3.08
C ASP A 591 2.63 -15.66 3.01
N VAL A 592 3.09 -14.41 3.16
CA VAL A 592 2.24 -13.23 3.04
C VAL A 592 1.77 -13.02 1.60
N GLN A 593 2.61 -13.28 0.59
CA GLN A 593 2.20 -13.20 -0.82
C GLN A 593 1.14 -14.25 -1.18
N GLU A 594 1.31 -15.48 -0.72
CA GLU A 594 0.29 -16.54 -0.87
C GLU A 594 -1.02 -16.19 -0.16
N TRP A 595 -0.94 -15.52 1.00
CA TRP A 595 -2.10 -14.97 1.67
C TRP A 595 -2.78 -13.88 0.82
N PHE A 596 -2.03 -12.90 0.30
CA PHE A 596 -2.61 -11.86 -0.57
C PHE A 596 -3.31 -12.46 -1.79
N LEU A 597 -2.70 -13.45 -2.46
CA LEU A 597 -3.32 -14.18 -3.56
C LEU A 597 -4.66 -14.80 -3.18
N SER A 598 -4.77 -15.35 -1.97
CA SER A 598 -6.00 -15.96 -1.44
C SER A 598 -7.13 -14.93 -1.26
N TYR A 599 -6.78 -13.66 -1.08
CA TYR A 599 -7.69 -12.52 -0.99
C TYR A 599 -7.80 -11.75 -2.32
N GLY A 600 -7.16 -12.26 -3.37
CA GLY A 600 -7.05 -11.69 -4.72
C GLY A 600 -6.19 -10.43 -4.81
N GLU A 601 -5.51 -10.04 -3.74
CA GLU A 601 -4.61 -8.89 -3.75
C GLU A 601 -3.30 -9.30 -4.41
N ILE A 602 -2.86 -8.52 -5.41
CA ILE A 602 -1.71 -8.88 -6.24
C ILE A 602 -0.76 -7.70 -6.27
N ILE A 603 0.39 -7.88 -5.62
CA ILE A 603 1.40 -6.85 -5.45
C ILE A 603 2.66 -7.31 -6.18
N ARG A 604 2.80 -6.87 -7.44
CA ARG A 604 3.90 -7.29 -8.32
C ARG A 604 5.27 -6.98 -7.71
N ASP A 605 5.44 -5.79 -7.16
CA ASP A 605 6.73 -5.30 -6.65
C ASP A 605 7.22 -6.12 -5.46
N ASP A 606 6.31 -6.58 -4.61
CA ASP A 606 6.62 -7.49 -3.51
C ASP A 606 7.02 -8.88 -4.03
N ALA A 607 6.35 -9.40 -5.06
CA ALA A 607 6.74 -10.67 -5.68
C ALA A 607 8.11 -10.61 -6.37
N MET A 608 8.43 -9.48 -7.01
CA MET A 608 9.76 -9.21 -7.56
C MET A 608 10.82 -9.16 -6.46
N SER A 609 10.48 -8.56 -5.31
CA SER A 609 11.35 -8.49 -4.14
C SER A 609 11.54 -9.87 -3.50
N ALA A 610 10.48 -10.67 -3.36
CA ALA A 610 10.54 -12.05 -2.89
C ALA A 610 11.41 -12.93 -3.81
N SER A 611 11.28 -12.78 -5.13
CA SER A 611 12.12 -13.49 -6.11
C SER A 611 13.60 -13.15 -5.94
N TYR A 612 13.92 -11.86 -5.73
CA TYR A 612 15.28 -11.41 -5.47
C TYR A 612 15.81 -11.91 -4.13
N HIS A 613 15.02 -11.82 -3.06
CA HIS A 613 15.44 -12.30 -1.74
C HIS A 613 15.65 -13.81 -1.71
N ALA A 614 14.82 -14.58 -2.42
CA ALA A 614 15.02 -16.01 -2.61
C ALA A 614 16.34 -16.32 -3.33
N SER A 615 16.73 -15.51 -4.34
CA SER A 615 18.02 -15.71 -5.01
C SER A 615 19.23 -15.47 -4.10
N LEU A 616 19.11 -14.58 -3.11
CA LEU A 616 20.17 -14.30 -2.13
C LEU A 616 20.46 -15.45 -1.14
N ILE A 617 19.49 -16.36 -0.95
CA ILE A 617 19.61 -17.53 -0.07
C ILE A 617 19.72 -18.84 -0.83
N ALA A 618 19.60 -18.82 -2.17
CA ALA A 618 19.54 -20.02 -2.98
C ALA A 618 20.76 -20.94 -2.79
N GLU A 619 21.93 -20.40 -2.40
CA GLU A 619 23.14 -21.19 -2.12
C GLU A 619 23.20 -21.76 -0.70
N THR A 620 22.39 -21.26 0.23
CA THR A 620 22.41 -21.64 1.66
C THR A 620 21.31 -22.63 2.04
N LEU A 621 20.33 -22.83 1.16
CA LEU A 621 19.24 -23.81 1.34
C LEU A 621 19.74 -25.24 1.06
N ASP A 622 19.16 -26.24 1.71
CA ASP A 622 19.32 -27.63 1.25
C ASP A 622 18.53 -27.88 -0.05
N GLU A 623 18.67 -29.06 -0.65
CA GLU A 623 18.03 -29.36 -1.95
C GLU A 623 16.49 -29.35 -1.88
N ALA A 624 15.91 -29.82 -0.77
CA ALA A 624 14.47 -29.91 -0.60
C ALA A 624 13.88 -28.52 -0.33
N GLU A 625 14.54 -27.74 0.54
CA GLU A 625 14.21 -26.35 0.81
C GLU A 625 14.32 -25.50 -0.46
N LEU A 626 15.43 -25.63 -1.21
CA LEU A 626 15.63 -24.90 -2.46
C LEU A 626 14.53 -25.21 -3.47
N LYS A 627 14.21 -26.50 -3.66
CA LYS A 627 13.12 -26.92 -4.54
C LYS A 627 11.79 -26.29 -4.13
N LYS A 628 11.44 -26.37 -2.84
CA LYS A 628 10.22 -25.76 -2.29
C LYS A 628 10.16 -24.25 -2.57
N THR A 629 11.23 -23.52 -2.23
CA THR A 629 11.28 -22.06 -2.41
C THR A 629 11.21 -21.66 -3.88
N VAL A 630 11.95 -22.35 -4.75
CA VAL A 630 11.96 -22.05 -6.19
C VAL A 630 10.61 -22.32 -6.83
N ASP A 631 9.97 -23.45 -6.52
CA ASP A 631 8.64 -23.78 -7.04
C ASP A 631 7.58 -22.74 -6.60
N ARG A 632 7.61 -22.29 -5.33
CA ARG A 632 6.73 -21.20 -4.84
C ARG A 632 6.93 -19.90 -5.60
N VAL A 633 8.18 -19.49 -5.83
CA VAL A 633 8.51 -18.27 -6.57
C VAL A 633 8.08 -18.38 -8.04
N ILE A 634 8.27 -19.54 -8.68
CA ILE A 634 7.80 -19.79 -10.05
C ILE A 634 6.28 -19.62 -10.12
N ASP A 635 5.54 -20.26 -9.23
CA ASP A 635 4.08 -20.18 -9.21
C ASP A 635 3.60 -18.73 -9.06
N LEU A 636 4.18 -17.99 -8.11
CA LEU A 636 3.86 -16.58 -7.90
C LEU A 636 4.09 -15.74 -9.16
N ASN A 637 5.24 -15.89 -9.82
CA ASN A 637 5.56 -15.17 -11.06
C ASN A 637 4.59 -15.54 -12.20
N ARG A 638 4.19 -16.82 -12.30
CA ARG A 638 3.24 -17.28 -13.33
C ARG A 638 1.81 -16.78 -13.11
N ILE A 639 1.42 -16.55 -11.86
CA ILE A 639 0.12 -15.96 -11.54
C ILE A 639 0.11 -14.48 -11.91
N ILE A 640 1.20 -13.76 -11.61
CA ILE A 640 1.32 -12.32 -11.87
C ILE A 640 1.46 -12.03 -13.38
N VAL A 641 2.25 -12.81 -14.10
CA VAL A 641 2.39 -12.69 -15.56
C VAL A 641 1.32 -13.55 -16.24
N GLN A 642 0.10 -13.00 -16.33
CA GLN A 642 -1.11 -13.73 -16.73
C GLN A 642 -1.02 -14.43 -18.10
N ASP A 643 -0.47 -13.73 -19.08
CA ASP A 643 -0.20 -14.24 -20.43
C ASP A 643 1.12 -13.65 -20.92
N PRO A 644 2.22 -14.42 -20.86
CA PRO A 644 3.53 -13.97 -21.32
C PRO A 644 3.59 -13.51 -22.78
N ASN A 645 2.64 -13.91 -23.64
CA ASN A 645 2.61 -13.46 -25.03
C ASN A 645 1.92 -12.10 -25.19
N LYS A 646 0.92 -11.82 -24.34
CA LYS A 646 0.18 -10.55 -24.32
C LYS A 646 0.88 -9.49 -23.46
N PHE A 647 1.42 -9.91 -22.33
CA PHE A 647 2.08 -9.10 -21.32
C PHE A 647 3.58 -9.44 -21.22
N ASP A 648 4.21 -9.62 -22.38
CA ASP A 648 5.64 -9.94 -22.52
C ASP A 648 6.57 -8.94 -21.82
N TYR A 649 6.10 -7.70 -21.66
CA TYR A 649 6.80 -6.66 -20.92
C TYR A 649 6.79 -6.86 -19.39
N GLU A 650 5.72 -7.39 -18.79
CA GLU A 650 5.70 -7.74 -17.36
C GLU A 650 6.74 -8.82 -17.07
N LEU A 651 6.76 -9.86 -17.92
CA LEU A 651 7.78 -10.89 -17.86
C LEU A 651 9.18 -10.28 -17.95
N ALA A 652 9.40 -9.35 -18.88
CA ALA A 652 10.70 -8.72 -19.07
C ALA A 652 11.19 -8.01 -17.80
N MET A 653 10.30 -7.28 -17.11
CA MET A 653 10.62 -6.57 -15.87
C MET A 653 10.92 -7.51 -14.69
N MET A 654 10.16 -8.59 -14.55
CA MET A 654 10.33 -9.57 -13.47
C MET A 654 11.46 -10.57 -13.72
N SER A 655 11.96 -10.67 -14.96
CA SER A 655 12.83 -11.77 -15.39
C SER A 655 14.18 -11.83 -14.67
N VAL A 656 14.83 -10.71 -14.37
CA VAL A 656 16.19 -10.71 -13.78
C VAL A 656 16.27 -11.51 -12.47
N PRO A 657 15.51 -11.18 -11.40
CA PRO A 657 15.59 -11.92 -10.15
C PRO A 657 15.14 -13.38 -10.29
N LEU A 658 14.15 -13.66 -11.16
CA LEU A 658 13.69 -15.01 -11.43
C LEU A 658 14.78 -15.85 -12.13
N MET A 659 15.48 -15.26 -13.10
CA MET A 659 16.57 -15.91 -13.84
C MET A 659 17.76 -16.25 -12.94
N ASP A 660 18.12 -15.36 -12.01
CA ASP A 660 19.16 -15.62 -11.02
C ASP A 660 18.80 -16.85 -10.16
N LEU A 661 17.55 -16.91 -9.67
CA LEU A 661 17.06 -18.01 -8.85
C LEU A 661 17.01 -19.33 -9.64
N LEU A 662 16.42 -19.32 -10.84
CA LEU A 662 16.30 -20.51 -11.71
C LEU A 662 17.66 -21.06 -12.11
N SER A 663 18.60 -20.18 -12.44
CA SER A 663 19.98 -20.55 -12.80
C SER A 663 20.68 -21.28 -11.67
N ASN A 664 20.54 -20.78 -10.44
CA ASN A 664 21.11 -21.40 -9.24
C ASN A 664 20.40 -22.72 -8.90
N ALA A 665 19.06 -22.76 -9.02
CA ALA A 665 18.27 -23.96 -8.79
C ALA A 665 18.67 -25.08 -9.75
N TRP A 666 18.78 -24.79 -11.03
CA TRP A 666 19.20 -25.76 -12.04
C TRP A 666 20.62 -26.31 -11.76
N LYS A 667 21.59 -25.42 -11.50
CA LYS A 667 22.98 -25.83 -11.18
C LYS A 667 23.07 -26.75 -9.96
N ARG A 668 22.22 -26.53 -8.96
CA ARG A 668 22.26 -27.28 -7.69
C ARG A 668 21.42 -28.55 -7.71
N LEU A 669 20.25 -28.52 -8.34
CA LEU A 669 19.28 -29.62 -8.34
C LEU A 669 19.38 -30.52 -9.57
N ALA A 670 20.04 -30.05 -10.63
CA ALA A 670 20.14 -30.72 -11.94
C ALA A 670 18.77 -31.11 -12.53
N ASP A 671 17.72 -30.37 -12.18
CA ASP A 671 16.35 -30.59 -12.67
C ASP A 671 16.12 -29.78 -13.95
N GLU A 672 15.91 -30.48 -15.06
CA GLU A 672 15.66 -29.90 -16.40
C GLU A 672 14.44 -28.98 -16.44
N LYS A 673 13.49 -29.14 -15.51
CA LYS A 673 12.34 -28.22 -15.34
C LYS A 673 12.81 -26.77 -15.24
N TYR A 674 13.79 -26.50 -14.37
CA TYR A 674 14.26 -25.14 -14.12
C TYR A 674 15.04 -24.58 -15.30
N LEU A 675 15.84 -25.40 -15.99
CA LEU A 675 16.54 -24.98 -17.20
C LEU A 675 15.56 -24.59 -18.30
N LYS A 676 14.51 -25.39 -18.50
CA LYS A 676 13.47 -25.11 -19.50
C LYS A 676 12.78 -23.78 -19.22
N ILE A 677 12.29 -23.58 -18.00
CA ILE A 677 11.63 -22.32 -17.59
C ILE A 677 12.60 -21.13 -17.76
N SER A 678 13.87 -21.32 -17.42
CA SER A 678 14.90 -20.28 -17.56
C SER A 678 15.15 -19.90 -19.03
N LYS A 679 15.22 -20.87 -19.95
CA LYS A 679 15.35 -20.61 -21.39
C LYS A 679 14.12 -19.90 -21.95
N ASP A 680 12.93 -20.39 -21.63
CA ASP A 680 11.67 -19.79 -22.10
C ASP A 680 11.52 -18.34 -21.60
N THR A 681 11.87 -18.09 -20.33
CA THR A 681 11.89 -16.75 -19.73
C THR A 681 12.93 -15.85 -20.38
N PHE A 682 14.14 -16.36 -20.60
CA PHE A 682 15.23 -15.61 -21.23
C PHE A 682 14.86 -15.14 -22.64
N ASP A 683 14.39 -16.06 -23.48
CA ASP A 683 14.05 -15.76 -24.88
C ASP A 683 12.90 -14.75 -24.96
N SER A 684 11.87 -14.94 -24.14
CA SER A 684 10.71 -14.05 -24.10
C SER A 684 11.07 -12.65 -23.59
N ALA A 685 11.83 -12.55 -22.50
CA ALA A 685 12.27 -11.27 -21.96
C ALA A 685 13.22 -10.54 -22.93
N MET A 686 14.13 -11.27 -23.58
CA MET A 686 15.03 -10.72 -24.60
C MET A 686 14.26 -10.15 -25.79
N ALA A 687 13.25 -10.88 -26.27
CA ALA A 687 12.39 -10.45 -27.36
C ALA A 687 11.59 -9.20 -26.96
N ALA A 688 11.00 -9.19 -25.76
CA ALA A 688 10.26 -8.05 -25.23
C ALA A 688 11.14 -6.79 -25.11
N TRP A 689 12.31 -6.88 -24.47
CA TRP A 689 13.21 -5.72 -24.35
C TRP A 689 13.56 -5.11 -25.72
N LYS A 690 13.80 -5.95 -26.73
CA LYS A 690 14.08 -5.48 -28.11
C LYS A 690 12.84 -4.90 -28.78
N LYS A 691 11.69 -5.57 -28.67
CA LYS A 691 10.38 -5.13 -29.23
C LYS A 691 10.02 -3.72 -28.77
N TYR A 692 10.28 -3.40 -27.50
CA TYR A 692 9.99 -2.09 -26.91
C TYR A 692 11.14 -1.07 -26.97
N GLY A 693 12.26 -1.39 -27.66
CA GLY A 693 13.36 -0.45 -27.90
C GLY A 693 14.38 -0.30 -26.77
N PHE A 694 14.36 -1.16 -25.75
CA PHE A 694 15.30 -1.17 -24.63
C PHE A 694 16.53 -2.04 -24.94
N TYR A 695 17.23 -1.73 -26.03
CA TYR A 695 18.35 -2.54 -26.53
C TYR A 695 19.51 -2.70 -25.52
N GLU A 696 19.83 -1.65 -24.76
CA GLU A 696 20.88 -1.75 -23.74
C GLU A 696 20.49 -2.71 -22.60
N LYS A 697 19.21 -2.73 -22.20
CA LYS A 697 18.71 -3.73 -21.24
C LYS A 697 18.82 -5.13 -21.81
N ALA A 698 18.44 -5.34 -23.07
CA ALA A 698 18.55 -6.63 -23.73
C ALA A 698 20.01 -7.13 -23.75
N GLU A 699 20.97 -6.27 -24.10
CA GLU A 699 22.39 -6.65 -24.11
C GLU A 699 22.96 -6.90 -22.71
N ASN A 700 22.58 -6.09 -21.71
CA ASN A 700 22.96 -6.32 -20.31
C ASN A 700 22.38 -7.66 -19.81
N PHE A 701 21.11 -7.94 -20.11
CA PHE A 701 20.44 -9.19 -19.75
C PHE A 701 21.11 -10.40 -20.43
N LYS A 702 21.46 -10.26 -21.71
CA LYS A 702 22.20 -11.28 -22.47
C LYS A 702 23.54 -11.58 -21.80
N LYS A 703 24.31 -10.54 -21.47
CA LYS A 703 25.62 -10.66 -20.83
C LYS A 703 25.54 -11.37 -19.48
N SER A 704 24.49 -11.13 -18.70
CA SER A 704 24.31 -11.75 -17.39
C SER A 704 23.97 -13.24 -17.45
N PHE A 705 23.18 -13.68 -18.45
CA PHE A 705 22.58 -15.02 -18.43
C PHE A 705 22.98 -15.96 -19.58
N SER A 706 23.51 -15.47 -20.70
CA SER A 706 23.79 -16.33 -21.87
C SER A 706 24.78 -17.45 -21.56
N GLN A 707 25.83 -17.15 -20.80
CA GLN A 707 26.85 -18.14 -20.42
C GLN A 707 26.27 -19.24 -19.53
N THR A 708 25.34 -18.88 -18.63
CA THR A 708 24.71 -19.82 -17.70
C THR A 708 23.75 -20.78 -18.41
N LEU A 709 23.17 -20.38 -19.55
CA LEU A 709 22.24 -21.21 -20.32
C LEU A 709 22.93 -22.09 -21.39
N GLU A 710 24.17 -21.75 -21.74
CA GLU A 710 25.01 -22.46 -22.72
C GLU A 710 25.96 -23.49 -22.09
N SER A 711 26.40 -23.26 -20.85
CA SER A 711 27.06 -24.26 -19.99
C SER A 711 26.08 -25.32 -19.55
#